data_AF-A0A2V7JTL5-F1
#
_entry.id   AF-A0A2V7JTL5-F1
#
_cell.length_a   1.000
_cell.length_b   1.000
_cell.length_c   1.000
_cell.angle_alpha   90.00
_cell.angle_beta   90.00
_cell.angle_gamma   90.00
#
_symmetry.space_group_name_H-M   'P 1'
#
loop_
_entity.id
_entity.type
_entity.pdbx_description
1 polymer ?
#
loop_
_entity_poly.entity_id
_entity_poly.type
_entity_poly.pdbx_seq_one_letter_code
_entity_poly.pdbx_strand_id
1 'polypeptide(L)'
;MRFPGWLLLIGCCAVVSLTIACGDSSGPGIAPATIVLVSGDAQATPEVGTKLPLPLTIRVADAQGKGLSGVTVNWSTASGTLSASSSVTDDNGTATVEWTLGNSAGSQSARASVVGLKSVTFSVIAVAGQLAQIILSRDTVELLGIGDSFRLTARAADRFGNFLPQATDVESNDTTIVTADNFGSGAVLTAHASDKTTTVRATAGSILKTGTVVVLPPPCGSASQSSSLSVGQVVFFPGATASEFCVQGTAAGAEFTAIPYYSDFNGSLLRISISTGNTTTGVTSNRVIAPSFQRVAATGLQLSQSEEFELALRERSIAELTPLIPGARMAKQQGAGRFSMSVAVPAVGDMVRFNTNANSACSNPNMRDGRVVAITNRAIVVADTANPANGFTTADFQSFGAAFDTLVFPVDSINFGAPTDIDKNQHVILFFTRAVNELTPPNVGFYVGGFFFSRDLFPTTQSNGVSGVSGCATSNFAEMFYLLVPDPDGVVNQNARTIDFVKSVTVATLAHEFQHLINASRHLYVNGSAAFEDTFLDEGLAHEAEELAFYRSSGLTPRQNLSYQTIQASPSIQVAFDNFGAANFRRFREYLTNPENNSPYVNNGFIPTRGAIWSFLRYAADRRGGSESQMWFQLANPPTGVHGISNITRAVTPDLAGWVRDWTIANYADDFVPGLPAVYTHLSWNIRSIVEVVNQGMWALDTSPVDSTNITSVSIGDGSAAYLRFGIRPGTVGGGRIIARGSTVPPGFTLSVLRTK
;
A
#
# COMPACT_ATOMS: atom_id res chain seq x y z
N MET A 1 -15.85 -33.77 -8.86
CA MET A 1 -15.88 -35.26 -8.93
C MET A 1 -15.62 -35.69 -10.37
N ARG A 2 -14.77 -36.70 -10.57
CA ARG A 2 -14.66 -37.64 -11.73
C ARG A 2 -14.67 -37.13 -13.20
N PHE A 3 -13.48 -37.12 -13.81
CA PHE A 3 -13.17 -37.75 -15.13
C PHE A 3 -13.31 -39.31 -15.05
N PRO A 4 -13.07 -40.19 -16.09
CA PRO A 4 -12.70 -40.04 -17.52
C PRO A 4 -13.74 -40.72 -18.47
N GLY A 5 -13.54 -41.08 -19.76
CA GLY A 5 -12.49 -40.79 -20.77
C GLY A 5 -11.87 -42.03 -21.49
N TRP A 6 -11.73 -41.96 -22.84
CA TRP A 6 -10.96 -42.83 -23.78
C TRP A 6 -11.42 -44.29 -24.07
N LEU A 7 -11.39 -44.73 -25.35
CA LEU A 7 -10.70 -45.95 -25.89
C LEU A 7 -11.03 -46.34 -27.36
N LEU A 8 -10.03 -46.21 -28.24
CA LEU A 8 -9.41 -47.21 -29.16
C LEU A 8 -10.08 -48.56 -29.56
N LEU A 9 -9.85 -48.96 -30.84
CA LEU A 9 -9.54 -50.30 -31.43
C LEU A 9 -10.54 -51.05 -32.38
N ILE A 10 -10.00 -51.38 -33.56
CA ILE A 10 -10.11 -52.64 -34.37
C ILE A 10 -11.46 -53.07 -35.00
N GLY A 11 -11.41 -53.37 -36.30
CA GLY A 11 -12.39 -54.20 -37.03
C GLY A 11 -11.88 -54.54 -38.43
N CYS A 12 -11.42 -55.79 -38.64
CA CYS A 12 -10.76 -56.25 -39.88
C CYS A 12 -11.75 -56.97 -40.82
N CYS A 13 -11.57 -56.84 -42.14
CA CYS A 13 -12.04 -57.87 -43.08
C CYS A 13 -11.23 -57.83 -44.40
N ALA A 14 -10.58 -58.95 -44.74
CA ALA A 14 -9.84 -59.13 -45.98
C ALA A 14 -10.63 -60.02 -46.96
N VAL A 15 -10.42 -59.83 -48.26
CA VAL A 15 -10.82 -60.77 -49.31
C VAL A 15 -9.58 -61.09 -50.15
N VAL A 16 -9.33 -62.39 -50.35
CA VAL A 16 -8.20 -62.93 -51.12
C VAL A 16 -8.74 -63.61 -52.38
N SER A 17 -8.13 -63.33 -53.54
CA SER A 17 -8.25 -64.16 -54.76
C SER A 17 -6.96 -64.08 -55.58
N LEU A 18 -6.56 -65.20 -56.18
CA LEU A 18 -5.23 -65.47 -56.73
C LEU A 18 -5.03 -65.02 -58.19
N THR A 19 -3.79 -64.66 -58.54
CA THR A 19 -3.19 -64.91 -59.87
C THR A 19 -1.67 -65.11 -59.78
N ILE A 20 -1.12 -66.01 -60.60
CA ILE A 20 0.29 -66.44 -60.69
C ILE A 20 0.56 -66.74 -62.18
N ALA A 21 1.61 -66.29 -62.87
CA ALA A 21 2.73 -65.37 -62.58
C ALA A 21 2.96 -64.49 -63.87
N CYS A 22 4.09 -63.86 -64.24
CA CYS A 22 5.47 -63.79 -63.72
C CYS A 22 6.19 -62.56 -64.33
N GLY A 23 7.46 -62.31 -63.96
CA GLY A 23 8.43 -61.54 -64.77
C GLY A 23 8.83 -60.16 -64.25
N ASP A 24 9.92 -60.13 -63.47
CA ASP A 24 11.03 -59.15 -63.45
C ASP A 24 10.74 -57.63 -63.32
N SER A 25 11.44 -56.84 -62.50
CA SER A 25 12.76 -57.05 -61.86
C SER A 25 12.93 -56.16 -60.62
N SER A 26 12.93 -56.77 -59.43
CA SER A 26 13.32 -56.10 -58.18
C SER A 26 14.63 -56.68 -57.65
N GLY A 27 15.76 -56.09 -58.06
CA GLY A 27 16.97 -56.16 -57.24
C GLY A 27 16.72 -55.51 -55.86
N PRO A 28 17.64 -55.66 -54.89
CA PRO A 28 17.51 -54.95 -53.61
C PRO A 28 17.48 -53.44 -53.89
N GLY A 29 16.30 -52.83 -53.76
CA GLY A 29 16.12 -51.39 -53.93
C GLY A 29 17.03 -50.68 -52.94
N ILE A 30 18.00 -49.93 -53.44
CA ILE A 30 19.04 -49.33 -52.62
C ILE A 30 18.38 -48.26 -51.74
N ALA A 31 18.18 -48.60 -50.46
CA ALA A 31 17.39 -47.78 -49.56
C ALA A 31 18.16 -46.49 -49.15
N PRO A 32 17.50 -45.32 -49.08
CA PRO A 32 18.06 -44.13 -48.47
C PRO A 32 18.53 -44.40 -47.05
N ALA A 33 19.79 -44.08 -46.75
CA ALA A 33 20.40 -44.25 -45.43
C ALA A 33 20.85 -42.93 -44.81
N THR A 34 21.22 -41.94 -45.63
CA THR A 34 21.67 -40.62 -45.17
C THR A 34 21.04 -39.49 -45.97
N ILE A 35 20.80 -38.37 -45.30
CA ILE A 35 20.44 -37.08 -45.89
C ILE A 35 21.39 -36.03 -45.30
N VAL A 36 22.10 -35.31 -46.16
CA VAL A 36 23.08 -34.29 -45.76
C VAL A 36 22.79 -32.96 -46.44
N LEU A 37 23.09 -31.88 -45.72
CA LEU A 37 22.99 -30.52 -46.24
C LEU A 37 24.17 -30.25 -47.18
N VAL A 38 23.91 -29.67 -48.35
CA VAL A 38 24.92 -29.38 -49.38
C VAL A 38 25.13 -27.87 -49.57
N SER A 39 24.06 -27.11 -49.72
CA SER A 39 24.13 -25.64 -49.90
C SER A 39 22.82 -24.96 -49.47
N GLY A 40 22.88 -23.64 -49.29
CA GLY A 40 21.71 -22.80 -49.06
C GLY A 40 21.37 -22.52 -47.59
N ASP A 41 22.12 -23.09 -46.65
CA ASP A 41 22.00 -22.79 -45.22
C ASP A 41 22.76 -21.52 -44.82
N ALA A 42 22.37 -20.92 -43.70
CA ALA A 42 23.08 -19.81 -43.03
C ALA A 42 23.49 -18.64 -43.97
N GLN A 43 22.70 -18.38 -45.01
CA GLN A 43 22.99 -17.33 -45.99
C GLN A 43 23.00 -15.94 -45.32
N ALA A 44 24.01 -15.14 -45.61
CA ALA A 44 24.25 -13.89 -44.89
C ALA A 44 23.21 -12.81 -45.25
N THR A 45 22.55 -12.26 -44.23
CA THR A 45 21.73 -11.04 -44.26
C THR A 45 20.75 -10.86 -45.45
N PRO A 46 19.94 -11.87 -45.82
CA PRO A 46 18.89 -11.68 -46.82
C PRO A 46 17.75 -10.81 -46.27
N GLU A 47 17.21 -9.92 -47.11
CA GLU A 47 16.03 -9.12 -46.76
C GLU A 47 14.76 -10.00 -46.69
N VAL A 48 13.87 -9.69 -45.75
CA VAL A 48 12.53 -10.29 -45.66
C VAL A 48 11.75 -10.21 -46.98
N GLY A 49 10.94 -11.24 -47.26
CA GLY A 49 10.15 -11.31 -48.50
C GLY A 49 10.97 -11.47 -49.78
N THR A 50 12.29 -11.68 -49.70
CA THR A 50 13.14 -11.96 -50.86
C THR A 50 13.43 -13.44 -51.02
N LYS A 51 13.73 -13.85 -52.26
CA LYS A 51 14.22 -15.20 -52.59
C LYS A 51 15.70 -15.30 -52.21
N LEU A 52 16.07 -16.37 -51.51
CA LEU A 52 17.45 -16.65 -51.16
C LEU A 52 18.33 -16.82 -52.43
N PRO A 53 19.54 -16.21 -52.48
CA PRO A 53 20.43 -16.31 -53.64
C PRO A 53 20.84 -17.74 -54.01
N LEU A 54 21.08 -18.61 -53.01
CA LEU A 54 21.36 -20.03 -53.20
C LEU A 54 20.11 -20.87 -52.90
N PRO A 55 19.75 -21.85 -53.74
CA PRO A 55 18.71 -22.80 -53.42
C PRO A 55 19.13 -23.69 -52.24
N LEU A 56 18.13 -24.20 -51.52
CA LEU A 56 18.33 -25.19 -50.48
C LEU A 56 18.62 -26.53 -51.15
N THR A 57 19.82 -27.06 -50.94
CA THR A 57 20.30 -28.28 -51.59
C THR A 57 20.63 -29.32 -50.53
N ILE A 58 20.09 -30.52 -50.70
CA ILE A 58 20.46 -31.71 -49.93
C ILE A 58 20.94 -32.81 -50.85
N ARG A 59 21.74 -33.74 -50.31
CA ARG A 59 22.09 -35.00 -50.97
C ARG A 59 21.57 -36.17 -50.14
N VAL A 60 20.93 -37.11 -50.82
CA VAL A 60 20.50 -38.41 -50.29
C VAL A 60 21.47 -39.47 -50.80
N ALA A 61 21.94 -40.32 -49.89
CA ALA A 61 22.84 -41.42 -50.23
C ALA A 61 22.48 -42.72 -49.49
N ASP A 62 22.94 -43.84 -50.05
CA ASP A 62 22.86 -45.16 -49.45
C ASP A 62 23.85 -45.35 -48.29
N ALA A 63 23.84 -46.55 -47.69
CA ALA A 63 24.73 -46.90 -46.59
C ALA A 63 26.22 -46.99 -46.99
N GLN A 64 26.50 -46.99 -48.30
CA GLN A 64 27.85 -46.99 -48.89
C GLN A 64 28.29 -45.58 -49.32
N GLY A 65 27.45 -44.56 -49.14
CA GLY A 65 27.70 -43.17 -49.50
C GLY A 65 27.46 -42.82 -50.97
N LYS A 66 26.93 -43.74 -51.79
CA LYS A 66 26.59 -43.48 -53.19
C LYS A 66 25.30 -42.67 -53.25
N GLY A 67 25.27 -41.63 -54.10
CA GLY A 67 24.07 -40.84 -54.35
C GLY A 67 22.93 -41.67 -54.93
N LEU A 68 21.70 -41.41 -54.49
CA LEU A 68 20.51 -42.13 -54.92
C LEU A 68 19.61 -41.26 -55.80
N SER A 69 19.49 -41.61 -57.08
CA SER A 69 18.54 -41.00 -58.03
C SER A 69 17.10 -41.42 -57.73
N GLY A 70 16.12 -40.57 -58.01
CA GLY A 70 14.69 -40.90 -57.93
C GLY A 70 14.06 -40.87 -56.53
N VAL A 71 14.77 -40.40 -55.50
CA VAL A 71 14.24 -40.30 -54.13
C VAL A 71 13.45 -39.01 -53.93
N THR A 72 12.20 -39.13 -53.48
CA THR A 72 11.37 -37.98 -53.13
C THR A 72 11.81 -37.33 -51.81
N VAL A 73 12.09 -36.04 -51.87
CA VAL A 73 12.40 -35.16 -50.74
C VAL A 73 11.23 -34.22 -50.52
N ASN A 74 10.62 -34.26 -49.33
CA ASN A 74 9.53 -33.36 -48.94
C ASN A 74 10.10 -32.14 -48.21
N TRP A 75 9.67 -30.95 -48.63
CA TRP A 75 10.12 -29.66 -48.13
C TRP A 75 8.99 -28.94 -47.38
N SER A 76 9.35 -28.25 -46.30
CA SER A 76 8.39 -27.48 -45.48
C SER A 76 9.06 -26.27 -44.85
N THR A 77 8.29 -25.21 -44.60
CA THR A 77 8.73 -24.04 -43.84
C THR A 77 7.56 -23.46 -43.05
N ALA A 78 7.86 -22.78 -41.94
CA ALA A 78 6.89 -21.99 -41.19
C ALA A 78 6.90 -20.50 -41.60
N SER A 79 7.79 -20.08 -42.51
CA SER A 79 7.99 -18.67 -42.86
C SER A 79 8.31 -18.51 -44.34
N GLY A 80 7.48 -17.74 -45.06
CA GLY A 80 7.63 -17.52 -46.49
C GLY A 80 7.11 -18.69 -47.33
N THR A 81 7.68 -18.88 -48.51
CA THR A 81 7.21 -19.84 -49.52
C THR A 81 8.37 -20.60 -50.17
N LEU A 82 8.17 -21.90 -50.37
CA LEU A 82 9.07 -22.78 -51.11
C LEU A 82 8.55 -22.95 -52.54
N SER A 83 9.44 -23.08 -53.53
CA SER A 83 9.03 -23.25 -54.94
C SER A 83 8.31 -24.57 -55.22
N ALA A 84 8.47 -25.57 -54.37
CA ALA A 84 7.70 -26.81 -54.37
C ALA A 84 7.62 -27.41 -52.95
N SER A 85 6.56 -28.17 -52.66
CA SER A 85 6.44 -28.98 -51.44
C SER A 85 7.26 -30.28 -51.48
N SER A 86 7.72 -30.69 -52.66
CA SER A 86 8.58 -31.86 -52.85
C SER A 86 9.43 -31.72 -54.11
N SER A 87 10.64 -32.27 -54.10
CA SER A 87 11.45 -32.49 -55.31
C SER A 87 12.08 -33.89 -55.29
N VAL A 88 12.65 -34.32 -56.42
CA VAL A 88 13.23 -35.67 -56.61
C VAL A 88 14.73 -35.54 -56.82
N THR A 89 15.52 -36.47 -56.26
CA THR A 89 16.98 -36.46 -56.41
C THR A 89 17.45 -36.85 -57.82
N ASP A 90 18.52 -36.17 -58.26
CA ASP A 90 19.25 -36.46 -59.50
C ASP A 90 20.19 -37.68 -59.39
N ASP A 91 20.92 -37.99 -60.47
CA ASP A 91 21.86 -39.12 -60.52
C ASP A 91 23.06 -39.01 -59.57
N ASN A 92 23.31 -37.82 -58.99
CA ASN A 92 24.30 -37.61 -57.92
C ASN A 92 23.67 -37.72 -56.52
N GLY A 93 22.37 -38.00 -56.43
CA GLY A 93 21.58 -38.04 -55.21
C GLY A 93 21.13 -36.66 -54.71
N THR A 94 21.18 -35.62 -55.54
CA THR A 94 20.99 -34.23 -55.13
C THR A 94 19.57 -33.75 -55.42
N ALA A 95 18.92 -33.12 -54.44
CA ALA A 95 17.63 -32.46 -54.60
C ALA A 95 17.70 -31.00 -54.15
N THR A 96 17.03 -30.12 -54.89
CA THR A 96 16.98 -28.68 -54.64
C THR A 96 15.54 -28.18 -54.43
N VAL A 97 15.41 -27.07 -53.71
CA VAL A 97 14.21 -26.22 -53.70
C VAL A 97 14.62 -24.75 -53.52
N GLU A 98 13.84 -23.83 -54.06
CA GLU A 98 14.06 -22.39 -53.85
C GLU A 98 13.20 -21.91 -52.68
N TRP A 99 13.73 -20.99 -51.86
CA TRP A 99 13.01 -20.45 -50.71
C TRP A 99 12.95 -18.93 -50.77
N THR A 100 11.72 -18.40 -50.76
CA THR A 100 11.42 -16.99 -50.53
C THR A 100 11.05 -16.81 -49.06
N LEU A 101 11.75 -15.89 -48.39
CA LEU A 101 11.60 -15.66 -46.95
C LEU A 101 10.24 -15.03 -46.61
N GLY A 102 9.80 -15.25 -45.38
CA GLY A 102 8.64 -14.58 -44.81
C GLY A 102 8.90 -13.09 -44.55
N ASN A 103 7.81 -12.36 -44.31
CA ASN A 103 7.82 -10.90 -44.14
C ASN A 103 8.33 -10.41 -42.77
N SER A 104 8.73 -11.31 -41.86
CA SER A 104 9.17 -10.96 -40.50
C SER A 104 10.67 -11.14 -40.33
N ALA A 105 11.35 -10.09 -39.87
CA ALA A 105 12.79 -10.12 -39.60
C ALA A 105 13.11 -11.02 -38.38
N GLY A 106 14.33 -11.55 -38.35
CA GLY A 106 14.78 -12.51 -37.35
C GLY A 106 15.01 -13.91 -37.93
N SER A 107 15.09 -14.91 -37.05
CA SER A 107 15.37 -16.29 -37.45
C SER A 107 14.18 -16.93 -38.18
N GLN A 108 14.43 -17.46 -39.38
CA GLN A 108 13.48 -18.25 -40.15
C GLN A 108 14.10 -19.63 -40.46
N SER A 109 13.27 -20.65 -40.69
CA SER A 109 13.75 -22.00 -41.02
C SER A 109 12.91 -22.74 -42.06
N ALA A 110 13.58 -23.61 -42.82
CA ALA A 110 12.98 -24.58 -43.74
C ALA A 110 13.56 -25.97 -43.47
N ARG A 111 12.81 -27.03 -43.80
CA ARG A 111 13.14 -28.42 -43.47
C ARG A 111 12.99 -29.32 -44.70
N ALA A 112 13.99 -30.16 -44.93
CA ALA A 112 13.97 -31.24 -45.91
C ALA A 112 13.81 -32.59 -45.20
N SER A 113 12.98 -33.47 -45.75
CA SER A 113 12.67 -34.77 -45.15
C SER A 113 12.51 -35.87 -46.20
N VAL A 114 13.07 -37.04 -45.93
CA VAL A 114 12.93 -38.27 -46.72
C VAL A 114 12.34 -39.32 -45.79
N VAL A 115 11.41 -40.13 -46.29
CA VAL A 115 10.73 -41.16 -45.48
C VAL A 115 11.76 -42.12 -44.89
N GLY A 116 11.69 -42.34 -43.57
CA GLY A 116 12.62 -43.19 -42.83
C GLY A 116 13.92 -42.51 -42.36
N LEU A 117 14.20 -41.27 -42.78
CA LEU A 117 15.41 -40.52 -42.38
C LEU A 117 15.11 -39.35 -41.46
N LYS A 118 16.08 -38.98 -40.61
CA LYS A 118 16.02 -37.77 -39.79
C LYS A 118 16.11 -36.53 -40.69
N SER A 119 15.11 -35.65 -40.61
CA SER A 119 15.06 -34.42 -41.42
C SER A 119 16.21 -33.44 -41.12
N VAL A 120 16.75 -32.79 -42.15
CA VAL A 120 17.69 -31.67 -42.01
C VAL A 120 16.93 -30.34 -42.02
N THR A 121 17.45 -29.34 -41.30
CA THR A 121 16.84 -28.00 -41.16
C THR A 121 17.84 -26.95 -41.60
N PHE A 122 17.39 -26.05 -42.47
CA PHE A 122 18.06 -24.84 -42.91
C PHE A 122 17.60 -23.68 -42.04
N SER A 123 18.51 -22.82 -41.61
CA SER A 123 18.27 -21.66 -40.75
C SER A 123 18.88 -20.41 -41.35
N VAL A 124 18.18 -19.28 -41.25
CA VAL A 124 18.65 -18.01 -41.77
C VAL A 124 18.16 -16.86 -40.90
N ILE A 125 18.93 -15.78 -40.80
CA ILE A 125 18.52 -14.55 -40.11
C ILE A 125 18.11 -13.55 -41.18
N ALA A 126 16.80 -13.40 -41.38
CA ALA A 126 16.23 -12.40 -42.27
C ALA A 126 16.38 -11.00 -41.65
N VAL A 127 16.88 -10.04 -42.41
CA VAL A 127 16.95 -8.62 -41.99
C VAL A 127 15.74 -7.85 -42.50
N ALA A 128 15.38 -6.76 -41.81
CA ALA A 128 14.37 -5.82 -42.31
C ALA A 128 14.76 -5.32 -43.71
N GLY A 129 13.79 -5.16 -44.59
CA GLY A 129 14.01 -4.61 -45.93
C GLY A 129 14.29 -3.11 -45.92
N GLN A 130 14.39 -2.53 -47.10
CA GLN A 130 14.59 -1.07 -47.25
C GLN A 130 13.50 -0.25 -46.55
N LEU A 131 13.91 0.90 -46.00
CA LEU A 131 13.04 1.89 -45.38
C LEU A 131 11.88 2.28 -46.30
N ALA A 132 10.65 2.12 -45.81
CA ALA A 132 9.44 2.44 -46.58
C ALA A 132 8.39 3.24 -45.78
N GLN A 133 8.42 3.18 -44.45
CA GLN A 133 7.43 3.85 -43.61
C GLN A 133 8.00 4.25 -42.25
N ILE A 134 7.26 5.12 -41.55
CA ILE A 134 7.47 5.44 -40.13
C ILE A 134 6.18 5.09 -39.40
N ILE A 135 6.30 4.29 -38.34
CA ILE A 135 5.18 3.87 -37.48
C ILE A 135 5.19 4.76 -36.24
N LEU A 136 4.15 5.59 -36.10
CA LEU A 136 3.91 6.36 -34.89
C LEU A 136 3.23 5.49 -33.83
N SER A 137 3.57 5.71 -32.57
CA SER A 137 2.87 5.10 -31.42
C SER A 137 1.41 5.56 -31.31
N ARG A 138 1.08 6.75 -31.82
CA ARG A 138 -0.28 7.21 -32.12
C ARG A 138 -0.24 8.15 -33.32
N ASP A 139 -1.16 7.97 -34.27
CA ASP A 139 -1.35 8.90 -35.40
C ASP A 139 -2.07 10.20 -35.00
N THR A 140 -2.82 10.16 -33.89
CA THR A 140 -3.39 11.34 -33.22
C THR A 140 -3.05 11.31 -31.74
N VAL A 141 -2.45 12.39 -31.24
CA VAL A 141 -2.16 12.63 -29.82
C VAL A 141 -3.13 13.68 -29.30
N GLU A 142 -3.80 13.38 -28.20
CA GLU A 142 -4.64 14.34 -27.47
C GLU A 142 -3.91 14.77 -26.19
N LEU A 143 -3.82 16.08 -25.97
CA LEU A 143 -3.19 16.72 -24.81
C LEU A 143 -4.25 17.51 -24.03
N LEU A 144 -4.22 17.45 -22.71
CA LEU A 144 -5.27 17.96 -21.81
C LEU A 144 -5.37 19.49 -21.74
N GLY A 145 -4.33 20.20 -22.17
CA GLY A 145 -4.17 21.64 -22.04
C GLY A 145 -2.70 22.06 -22.07
N ILE A 146 -2.43 23.33 -21.76
CA ILE A 146 -1.07 23.90 -21.66
C ILE A 146 -0.24 23.14 -20.62
N GLY A 147 1.02 22.86 -20.97
CA GLY A 147 2.00 22.15 -20.15
C GLY A 147 1.78 20.64 -20.04
N ASP A 148 0.77 20.07 -20.73
CA ASP A 148 0.67 18.61 -20.87
C ASP A 148 1.72 18.10 -21.85
N SER A 149 2.17 16.85 -21.64
CA SER A 149 3.21 16.25 -22.47
C SER A 149 3.00 14.77 -22.78
N PHE A 150 3.36 14.39 -24.01
CA PHE A 150 3.22 13.02 -24.51
C PHE A 150 4.50 12.54 -25.17
N ARG A 151 4.98 11.36 -24.77
CA ARG A 151 6.16 10.70 -25.34
C ARG A 151 5.80 9.97 -26.64
N LEU A 152 5.81 10.68 -27.76
CA LEU A 152 5.59 10.11 -29.08
C LEU A 152 6.81 9.26 -29.49
N THR A 153 6.64 7.96 -29.58
CA THR A 153 7.57 7.09 -30.32
C THR A 153 7.23 7.13 -31.81
N ALA A 154 8.26 7.25 -32.66
CA ALA A 154 8.17 7.21 -34.12
C ALA A 154 9.28 6.28 -34.63
N ARG A 155 8.94 5.14 -35.24
CA ARG A 155 9.94 4.13 -35.64
C ARG A 155 10.00 3.96 -37.15
N ALA A 156 11.19 4.14 -37.70
CA ALA A 156 11.54 3.75 -39.05
C ALA A 156 11.29 2.24 -39.26
N ALA A 157 10.63 1.87 -40.35
CA ALA A 157 10.32 0.48 -40.68
C ALA A 157 10.32 0.22 -42.20
N ASP A 158 10.53 -1.05 -42.55
CA ASP A 158 10.36 -1.53 -43.93
C ASP A 158 8.87 -1.62 -44.33
N ARG A 159 8.60 -2.00 -45.58
CA ARG A 159 7.23 -2.12 -46.12
C ARG A 159 6.35 -3.17 -45.42
N PHE A 160 6.94 -4.03 -44.60
CA PHE A 160 6.25 -5.09 -43.86
C PHE A 160 6.08 -4.77 -42.37
N GLY A 161 6.66 -3.66 -41.90
CA GLY A 161 6.57 -3.20 -40.52
C GLY A 161 7.74 -3.64 -39.63
N ASN A 162 8.80 -4.24 -40.19
CA ASN A 162 10.00 -4.57 -39.41
C ASN A 162 10.77 -3.29 -39.09
N PHE A 163 11.08 -3.07 -37.81
CA PHE A 163 11.79 -1.87 -37.38
C PHE A 163 13.25 -1.86 -37.84
N LEU A 164 13.68 -0.69 -38.29
CA LEU A 164 15.06 -0.41 -38.69
C LEU A 164 15.80 0.30 -37.55
N PRO A 165 17.12 0.08 -37.37
CA PRO A 165 17.94 0.77 -36.38
C PRO A 165 18.31 2.20 -36.84
N GLN A 166 17.30 2.95 -37.27
CA GLN A 166 17.44 4.30 -37.82
C GLN A 166 16.71 5.29 -36.90
N ALA A 167 17.38 6.41 -36.60
CA ALA A 167 16.80 7.51 -35.85
C ALA A 167 15.65 8.16 -36.65
N THR A 168 14.71 8.77 -35.94
CA THR A 168 13.68 9.62 -36.54
C THR A 168 13.71 10.98 -35.86
N ASP A 169 13.67 12.04 -36.66
CA ASP A 169 13.48 13.39 -36.17
C ASP A 169 11.99 13.73 -36.25
N VAL A 170 11.46 14.38 -35.23
CA VAL A 170 10.07 14.82 -35.14
C VAL A 170 10.04 16.33 -34.97
N GLU A 171 9.46 17.03 -35.93
CA GLU A 171 9.30 18.49 -35.92
C GLU A 171 7.83 18.86 -35.72
N SER A 172 7.56 19.89 -34.92
CA SER A 172 6.22 20.50 -34.83
C SER A 172 6.01 21.53 -35.93
N ASN A 173 4.84 21.48 -36.59
CA ASN A 173 4.46 22.46 -37.60
C ASN A 173 4.11 23.83 -36.96
N ASP A 174 3.82 23.88 -35.66
CA ASP A 174 3.60 25.13 -34.93
C ASP A 174 4.09 24.98 -33.48
N THR A 175 5.26 25.54 -33.20
CA THR A 175 5.89 25.53 -31.88
C THR A 175 5.21 26.43 -30.85
N THR A 176 4.32 27.33 -31.27
CA THR A 176 3.49 28.11 -30.36
C THR A 176 2.30 27.32 -29.82
N ILE A 177 1.95 26.20 -30.48
CA ILE A 177 0.91 25.26 -30.04
C ILE A 177 1.56 24.07 -29.30
N VAL A 178 2.57 23.42 -29.89
CA VAL A 178 3.27 22.25 -29.32
C VAL A 178 4.76 22.28 -29.70
N THR A 179 5.68 22.10 -28.75
CA THR A 179 7.10 21.80 -29.04
C THR A 179 7.34 20.29 -29.13
N ALA A 180 8.42 19.88 -29.81
CA ALA A 180 8.81 18.48 -29.98
C ALA A 180 10.30 18.28 -29.64
N ASP A 181 10.58 17.70 -28.47
CA ASP A 181 11.93 17.50 -27.96
C ASP A 181 12.41 16.07 -28.27
N ASN A 182 13.31 15.94 -29.26
CA ASN A 182 13.69 14.65 -29.86
C ASN A 182 14.55 13.75 -28.96
N PHE A 183 14.29 12.43 -29.05
CA PHE A 183 15.12 11.37 -28.48
C PHE A 183 15.13 10.13 -29.40
N GLY A 184 16.29 9.77 -29.97
CA GLY A 184 16.47 8.50 -30.69
C GLY A 184 15.49 8.22 -31.85
N SER A 185 14.35 7.60 -31.54
CA SER A 185 13.26 7.28 -32.48
C SER A 185 11.92 7.83 -31.96
N GLY A 186 11.83 9.15 -31.77
CA GLY A 186 10.66 9.83 -31.23
C GLY A 186 10.95 11.20 -30.62
N ALA A 187 9.92 11.83 -30.05
CA ALA A 187 10.02 13.10 -29.33
C ALA A 187 9.04 13.21 -28.16
N VAL A 188 9.36 14.05 -27.19
CA VAL A 188 8.40 14.50 -26.17
C VAL A 188 7.68 15.70 -26.75
N LEU A 189 6.37 15.56 -26.92
CA LEU A 189 5.49 16.64 -27.35
C LEU A 189 5.02 17.39 -26.11
N THR A 190 5.12 18.72 -26.09
CA THR A 190 4.69 19.56 -24.94
C THR A 190 3.79 20.69 -25.43
N ALA A 191 2.60 20.85 -24.86
CA ALA A 191 1.63 21.85 -25.27
C ALA A 191 1.88 23.25 -24.68
N HIS A 192 1.68 24.29 -25.49
CA HIS A 192 1.82 25.70 -25.13
C HIS A 192 0.54 26.53 -25.36
N ALA A 193 -0.45 25.99 -26.09
CA ALA A 193 -1.76 26.61 -26.30
C ALA A 193 -2.91 25.59 -26.26
N SER A 194 -3.99 25.90 -25.55
CA SER A 194 -5.24 25.12 -25.53
C SER A 194 -6.21 25.52 -26.63
N ASP A 195 -7.20 24.65 -26.91
CA ASP A 195 -8.20 24.80 -27.99
C ASP A 195 -7.54 24.98 -29.39
N LYS A 196 -6.61 24.07 -29.69
CA LYS A 196 -5.81 24.09 -30.92
C LYS A 196 -5.53 22.69 -31.43
N THR A 197 -5.37 22.61 -32.75
CA THR A 197 -4.85 21.41 -33.43
C THR A 197 -3.66 21.82 -34.27
N THR A 198 -2.57 21.07 -34.17
CA THR A 198 -1.39 21.19 -35.02
C THR A 198 -0.98 19.81 -35.55
N THR A 199 0.08 19.76 -36.34
CA THR A 199 0.65 18.49 -36.83
C THR A 199 2.12 18.40 -36.46
N VAL A 200 2.59 17.18 -36.23
CA VAL A 200 4.01 16.86 -36.13
C VAL A 200 4.43 16.03 -37.33
N ARG A 201 5.63 16.29 -37.85
CA ARG A 201 6.21 15.59 -38.99
C ARG A 201 7.37 14.76 -38.48
N ALA A 202 7.23 13.44 -38.52
CA ALA A 202 8.32 12.51 -38.27
C ALA A 202 9.03 12.19 -39.59
N THR A 203 10.36 12.29 -39.61
CA THR A 203 11.21 12.05 -40.79
C THR A 203 12.28 11.00 -40.52
N ALA A 204 12.58 10.19 -41.53
CA ALA A 204 13.70 9.28 -41.58
C ALA A 204 14.16 9.16 -43.04
N GLY A 205 15.36 9.65 -43.35
CA GLY A 205 15.82 9.73 -44.74
C GLY A 205 14.85 10.54 -45.61
N SER A 206 14.32 9.92 -46.67
CA SER A 206 13.29 10.51 -47.55
C SER A 206 11.85 10.23 -47.13
N ILE A 207 11.62 9.40 -46.12
CA ILE A 207 10.28 9.05 -45.64
C ILE A 207 9.81 10.07 -44.61
N LEU A 208 8.57 10.53 -44.78
CA LEU A 208 7.88 11.44 -43.86
C LEU A 208 6.53 10.82 -43.47
N LYS A 209 6.19 10.91 -42.19
CA LYS A 209 4.87 10.56 -41.64
C LYS A 209 4.37 11.74 -40.80
N THR A 210 3.18 12.24 -41.12
CA THR A 210 2.51 13.27 -40.33
C THR A 210 1.63 12.62 -39.26
N GLY A 211 1.72 13.11 -38.03
CA GLY A 211 0.78 12.84 -36.95
C GLY A 211 0.01 14.12 -36.57
N THR A 212 -1.18 13.97 -36.02
CA THR A 212 -2.00 15.09 -35.53
C THR A 212 -1.82 15.25 -34.03
N VAL A 213 -1.76 16.49 -33.54
CA VAL A 213 -1.79 16.80 -32.11
C VAL A 213 -2.93 17.75 -31.82
N VAL A 214 -3.88 17.31 -31.00
CA VAL A 214 -5.02 18.09 -30.53
C VAL A 214 -4.76 18.48 -29.09
N VAL A 215 -4.74 19.78 -28.79
CA VAL A 215 -4.72 20.29 -27.41
C VAL A 215 -6.13 20.74 -27.07
N LEU A 216 -6.73 20.04 -26.10
CA LEU A 216 -8.13 20.22 -25.73
C LEU A 216 -8.44 21.65 -25.26
N PRO A 217 -9.69 22.12 -25.42
CA PRO A 217 -10.11 23.40 -24.86
C PRO A 217 -10.07 23.38 -23.32
N PRO A 218 -9.93 24.56 -22.69
CA PRO A 218 -10.10 24.71 -21.25
C PRO A 218 -11.46 24.15 -20.79
N PRO A 219 -11.53 23.43 -19.66
CA PRO A 219 -12.77 22.78 -19.20
C PRO A 219 -13.82 23.77 -18.69
N CYS A 220 -13.37 24.91 -18.14
CA CYS A 220 -14.24 25.89 -17.52
C CYS A 220 -14.20 27.22 -18.28
N GLY A 221 -15.38 27.69 -18.69
CA GLY A 221 -15.61 28.98 -19.32
C GLY A 221 -16.97 29.56 -18.91
N SER A 222 -17.35 30.70 -19.50
CA SER A 222 -18.58 31.43 -19.14
C SER A 222 -19.88 30.66 -19.38
N ALA A 223 -19.87 29.67 -20.27
CA ALA A 223 -21.01 28.78 -20.54
C ALA A 223 -20.99 27.47 -19.73
N SER A 224 -19.93 27.19 -18.96
CA SER A 224 -19.82 25.94 -18.19
C SER A 224 -20.77 25.95 -16.98
N GLN A 225 -21.45 24.82 -16.75
CA GLN A 225 -22.17 24.58 -15.50
C GLN A 225 -21.19 24.72 -14.34
N SER A 226 -21.49 25.60 -13.39
CA SER A 226 -20.55 26.00 -12.34
C SER A 226 -21.24 26.25 -11.02
N SER A 227 -20.53 25.96 -9.92
CA SER A 227 -21.03 26.20 -8.57
C SER A 227 -20.63 27.58 -8.06
N SER A 228 -21.62 28.33 -7.57
CA SER A 228 -21.39 29.55 -6.78
C SER A 228 -21.38 29.17 -5.30
N LEU A 229 -20.31 29.50 -4.59
CA LEU A 229 -20.10 29.12 -3.19
C LEU A 229 -19.86 30.36 -2.33
N SER A 230 -20.40 30.36 -1.11
CA SER A 230 -19.97 31.25 -0.01
C SER A 230 -18.71 30.69 0.66
N VAL A 231 -17.94 31.55 1.35
CA VAL A 231 -16.80 31.08 2.15
C VAL A 231 -17.28 30.05 3.19
N GLY A 232 -16.54 28.96 3.34
CA GLY A 232 -16.93 27.82 4.19
C GLY A 232 -17.87 26.80 3.53
N GLN A 233 -18.40 27.07 2.32
CA GLN A 233 -19.19 26.09 1.58
C GLN A 233 -18.33 25.16 0.73
N VAL A 234 -18.77 23.90 0.68
CA VAL A 234 -18.16 22.80 -0.09
C VAL A 234 -19.15 22.32 -1.14
N VAL A 235 -18.66 22.02 -2.34
CA VAL A 235 -19.37 21.20 -3.35
C VAL A 235 -18.60 19.90 -3.57
N PHE A 236 -19.33 18.81 -3.85
CA PHE A 236 -18.78 17.49 -4.10
C PHE A 236 -18.98 17.07 -5.54
N PHE A 237 -17.93 16.51 -6.14
CA PHE A 237 -17.98 15.83 -7.43
C PHE A 237 -17.56 14.35 -7.22
N PRO A 238 -18.51 13.41 -7.12
CA PRO A 238 -18.20 11.99 -6.96
C PRO A 238 -17.92 11.28 -8.30
N GLY A 239 -16.94 10.39 -8.31
CA GLY A 239 -16.56 9.57 -9.46
C GLY A 239 -16.41 10.36 -10.76
N ALA A 240 -16.96 9.82 -11.85
CA ALA A 240 -16.86 10.42 -13.19
C ALA A 240 -17.38 11.88 -13.29
N THR A 241 -18.19 12.36 -12.34
CA THR A 241 -18.63 13.77 -12.33
C THR A 241 -17.51 14.75 -11.96
N ALA A 242 -16.41 14.28 -11.35
CA ALA A 242 -15.22 15.08 -11.11
C ALA A 242 -14.29 15.20 -12.32
N SER A 243 -14.68 14.62 -13.47
CA SER A 243 -13.90 14.75 -14.71
C SER A 243 -13.73 16.21 -15.13
N GLU A 244 -14.72 17.07 -14.85
CA GLU A 244 -14.59 18.53 -14.93
C GLU A 244 -15.27 19.17 -13.71
N PHE A 245 -14.58 20.08 -13.03
CA PHE A 245 -15.10 20.81 -11.87
C PHE A 245 -14.98 22.31 -12.12
N CYS A 246 -16.10 23.03 -12.13
CA CYS A 246 -16.12 24.47 -12.39
C CYS A 246 -16.80 25.24 -11.26
N VAL A 247 -16.17 26.33 -10.83
CA VAL A 247 -16.61 27.23 -9.75
C VAL A 247 -16.52 28.68 -10.19
N GLN A 248 -17.35 29.52 -9.57
CA GLN A 248 -17.50 30.94 -9.92
C GLN A 248 -16.62 31.83 -9.05
N GLY A 249 -15.83 32.71 -9.66
CA GLY A 249 -15.15 33.81 -8.97
C GLY A 249 -16.11 34.97 -8.70
N THR A 250 -15.96 35.66 -7.57
CA THR A 250 -16.74 36.88 -7.29
C THR A 250 -16.24 38.06 -8.13
N ALA A 251 -16.85 39.25 -8.00
CA ALA A 251 -16.34 40.49 -8.58
C ALA A 251 -14.90 40.87 -8.14
N ALA A 252 -14.38 40.29 -7.06
CA ALA A 252 -12.98 40.44 -6.61
C ALA A 252 -12.11 39.18 -6.88
N GLY A 253 -12.67 38.14 -7.52
CA GLY A 253 -12.11 36.79 -7.58
C GLY A 253 -12.60 35.92 -6.41
N ALA A 254 -12.00 34.75 -6.22
CA ALA A 254 -12.22 33.88 -5.07
C ALA A 254 -11.04 32.89 -4.91
N GLU A 255 -10.80 32.41 -3.68
CA GLU A 255 -9.86 31.30 -3.43
C GLU A 255 -10.61 30.03 -3.05
N PHE A 256 -10.10 28.89 -3.52
CA PHE A 256 -10.65 27.56 -3.30
C PHE A 256 -9.56 26.56 -2.93
N THR A 257 -9.96 25.49 -2.25
CA THR A 257 -9.16 24.29 -2.07
C THR A 257 -9.91 23.10 -2.64
N ALA A 258 -9.31 22.45 -3.64
CA ALA A 258 -9.69 21.14 -4.13
C ALA A 258 -9.04 20.09 -3.23
N ILE A 259 -9.86 19.26 -2.60
CA ILE A 259 -9.46 18.14 -1.75
C ILE A 259 -9.92 16.86 -2.46
N PRO A 260 -9.10 16.33 -3.40
CA PRO A 260 -9.31 15.00 -3.94
C PRO A 260 -9.13 13.94 -2.85
N TYR A 261 -10.13 13.10 -2.68
CA TYR A 261 -10.17 11.97 -1.77
C TYR A 261 -10.42 10.68 -2.56
N TYR A 262 -9.80 9.58 -2.15
CA TYR A 262 -9.95 8.27 -2.78
C TYR A 262 -10.20 7.20 -1.74
N SER A 263 -11.25 6.41 -1.92
CA SER A 263 -11.60 5.26 -1.08
C SER A 263 -11.95 4.07 -1.96
N ASP A 264 -11.12 3.04 -1.94
CA ASP A 264 -11.43 1.74 -2.57
C ASP A 264 -11.34 0.56 -1.61
N PHE A 265 -10.83 0.75 -0.38
CA PHE A 265 -10.64 -0.28 0.64
C PHE A 265 -9.77 -1.48 0.18
N ASN A 266 -8.91 -1.25 -0.83
CA ASN A 266 -7.98 -2.23 -1.39
C ASN A 266 -6.52 -1.77 -1.31
N GLY A 267 -6.21 -0.65 -0.64
CA GLY A 267 -4.85 -0.14 -0.49
C GLY A 267 -4.20 0.34 -1.79
N SER A 268 -4.98 0.71 -2.80
CA SER A 268 -4.41 1.08 -4.11
C SER A 268 -4.00 2.56 -4.22
N LEU A 269 -3.16 2.87 -5.20
CA LEU A 269 -2.63 4.21 -5.46
C LEU A 269 -3.23 4.81 -6.74
N LEU A 270 -4.03 5.86 -6.57
CA LEU A 270 -4.63 6.61 -7.68
C LEU A 270 -3.74 7.81 -8.04
N ARG A 271 -3.18 7.80 -9.26
CA ARG A 271 -2.52 8.99 -9.83
C ARG A 271 -3.51 9.76 -10.69
N ILE A 272 -3.80 10.99 -10.29
CA ILE A 272 -4.60 11.96 -11.03
C ILE A 272 -3.71 13.01 -11.70
N SER A 273 -4.21 13.55 -12.81
CA SER A 273 -3.65 14.72 -13.50
C SER A 273 -4.77 15.75 -13.66
N ILE A 274 -4.48 17.01 -13.31
CA ILE A 274 -5.41 18.13 -13.42
C ILE A 274 -4.88 19.12 -14.47
N SER A 275 -5.67 19.38 -15.51
CA SER A 275 -5.48 20.53 -16.40
C SER A 275 -6.47 21.64 -16.04
N THR A 276 -6.09 22.90 -16.26
CA THR A 276 -6.94 24.06 -15.95
C THR A 276 -7.00 25.03 -17.14
N GLY A 277 -7.79 26.08 -16.99
CA GLY A 277 -7.88 27.18 -17.94
C GLY A 277 -7.27 28.47 -17.41
N ASN A 278 -7.10 29.45 -18.31
CA ASN A 278 -6.49 30.74 -18.03
C ASN A 278 -7.24 31.57 -16.96
N THR A 279 -8.47 31.20 -16.60
CA THR A 279 -9.28 31.81 -15.52
C THR A 279 -8.95 31.27 -14.14
N THR A 280 -8.36 30.07 -14.07
CA THR A 280 -7.75 29.50 -12.86
C THR A 280 -6.35 30.08 -12.68
N THR A 281 -5.97 30.36 -11.44
CA THR A 281 -4.65 30.92 -11.09
C THR A 281 -4.08 30.19 -9.89
N GLY A 282 -2.78 29.87 -9.92
CA GLY A 282 -2.08 29.33 -8.76
C GLY A 282 -2.15 30.30 -7.57
N VAL A 283 -2.41 29.76 -6.38
CA VAL A 283 -2.37 30.49 -5.11
C VAL A 283 -1.20 29.97 -4.31
N THR A 284 -0.32 30.87 -3.84
CA THR A 284 0.87 30.49 -3.07
C THR A 284 0.49 29.74 -1.79
N SER A 285 1.27 28.71 -1.44
CA SER A 285 1.02 27.92 -0.22
C SER A 285 0.96 28.83 1.01
N ASN A 286 -0.06 28.64 1.85
CA ASN A 286 -0.21 29.36 3.12
C ASN A 286 0.70 28.73 4.19
N ARG A 287 2.01 28.62 3.92
CA ARG A 287 2.98 28.49 5.02
C ARG A 287 2.96 29.79 5.80
N VAL A 288 2.07 29.84 6.80
CA VAL A 288 2.05 30.90 7.80
C VAL A 288 3.31 30.72 8.63
N ILE A 289 4.38 31.41 8.23
CA ILE A 289 5.53 31.65 9.10
C ILE A 289 5.04 32.66 10.13
N ALA A 290 4.44 32.15 11.22
CA ALA A 290 4.06 32.98 12.34
C ALA A 290 5.32 33.67 12.90
N PRO A 291 5.24 34.95 13.33
CA PRO A 291 6.35 35.58 14.04
C PRO A 291 6.74 34.73 15.24
N SER A 292 8.05 34.60 15.48
CA SER A 292 8.59 33.71 16.50
C SER A 292 7.97 33.93 17.88
N PHE A 293 7.08 33.02 18.31
CA PHE A 293 6.88 32.80 19.74
C PHE A 293 8.24 32.42 20.34
N GLN A 294 8.60 33.05 21.45
CA GLN A 294 9.89 32.81 22.08
C GLN A 294 9.98 31.34 22.47
N ARG A 295 10.95 30.63 21.88
CA ARG A 295 11.27 29.26 22.24
C ARG A 295 11.57 29.19 23.74
N VAL A 296 10.73 28.50 24.50
CA VAL A 296 11.29 27.59 25.51
C VAL A 296 11.86 26.44 24.69
N ALA A 297 13.15 26.51 24.36
CA ALA A 297 13.81 25.37 23.77
C ALA A 297 13.81 24.26 24.83
N ALA A 298 13.15 23.13 24.53
CA ALA A 298 13.40 21.91 25.28
C ALA A 298 14.87 21.53 25.03
N THR A 299 15.74 21.90 25.97
CA THR A 299 17.17 21.59 25.91
C THR A 299 17.37 20.12 26.28
N GLY A 300 17.07 19.24 25.34
CA GLY A 300 17.17 17.79 25.47
C GLY A 300 16.93 17.11 24.13
N LEU A 301 17.51 15.92 23.96
CA LEU A 301 17.25 15.08 22.81
C LEU A 301 15.86 14.45 23.01
N GLN A 302 14.86 14.93 22.28
CA GLN A 302 13.47 14.49 22.46
C GLN A 302 13.31 13.06 21.91
N LEU A 303 13.29 12.08 22.82
CA LEU A 303 13.13 10.67 22.47
C LEU A 303 11.71 10.37 21.97
N SER A 304 11.59 9.59 20.88
CA SER A 304 10.32 9.03 20.41
C SER A 304 10.12 7.60 20.93
N GLN A 305 8.87 7.16 21.07
CA GLN A 305 8.61 5.72 21.28
C GLN A 305 8.84 4.97 19.97
N SER A 306 9.39 3.75 20.00
CA SER A 306 9.53 2.92 18.79
C SER A 306 8.18 2.33 18.42
N GLU A 307 7.74 2.60 17.20
CA GLU A 307 6.45 2.14 16.68
C GLU A 307 6.65 0.96 15.72
N GLU A 308 7.85 0.82 15.15
CA GLU A 308 8.29 -0.34 14.38
C GLU A 308 8.34 -1.61 15.25
N PHE A 309 8.73 -1.46 16.52
CA PHE A 309 8.69 -2.54 17.50
C PHE A 309 7.25 -3.03 17.75
N GLU A 310 6.30 -2.12 17.98
CA GLU A 310 4.90 -2.50 18.22
C GLU A 310 4.27 -3.16 16.99
N LEU A 311 4.48 -2.59 15.80
CA LEU A 311 4.01 -3.19 14.55
C LEU A 311 4.56 -4.62 14.38
N ALA A 312 5.87 -4.83 14.59
CA ALA A 312 6.46 -6.16 14.51
C ALA A 312 5.89 -7.13 15.58
N LEU A 313 5.48 -6.62 16.74
CA LEU A 313 4.83 -7.41 17.80
C LEU A 313 3.37 -7.76 17.48
N ARG A 314 2.62 -6.85 16.85
CA ARG A 314 1.25 -7.10 16.34
C ARG A 314 1.28 -8.13 15.20
N GLU A 315 2.13 -7.93 14.20
CA GLU A 315 2.33 -8.87 13.08
C GLU A 315 2.73 -10.26 13.58
N ARG A 316 3.63 -10.32 14.57
CA ARG A 316 4.02 -11.57 15.24
C ARG A 316 2.85 -12.25 15.94
N SER A 317 2.02 -11.48 16.66
CA SER A 317 0.82 -12.02 17.32
C SER A 317 -0.16 -12.59 16.29
N ILE A 318 -0.38 -11.90 15.17
CA ILE A 318 -1.22 -12.39 14.08
C ILE A 318 -0.63 -13.69 13.50
N ALA A 319 0.66 -13.74 13.19
CA ALA A 319 1.31 -14.88 12.54
C ALA A 319 1.46 -16.12 13.44
N GLU A 320 1.94 -15.93 14.67
CA GLU A 320 2.30 -17.03 15.58
C GLU A 320 1.12 -17.50 16.47
N LEU A 321 0.14 -16.64 16.77
CA LEU A 321 -0.92 -16.93 17.76
C LEU A 321 -2.32 -17.13 17.19
N THR A 322 -2.67 -16.51 16.05
CA THR A 322 -3.98 -16.73 15.41
C THR A 322 -4.29 -18.22 15.17
N PRO A 323 -3.34 -19.06 14.71
CA PRO A 323 -3.56 -20.50 14.56
C PRO A 323 -3.89 -21.24 15.87
N LEU A 324 -3.55 -20.67 17.02
CA LEU A 324 -3.78 -21.27 18.35
C LEU A 324 -5.12 -20.86 18.98
N ILE A 325 -5.82 -19.84 18.45
CA ILE A 325 -7.08 -19.32 19.00
C ILE A 325 -8.15 -20.42 19.18
N PRO A 326 -8.38 -21.34 18.21
CA PRO A 326 -9.34 -22.43 18.40
C PRO A 326 -8.99 -23.35 19.58
N GLY A 327 -7.70 -23.67 19.76
CA GLY A 327 -7.21 -24.51 20.85
C GLY A 327 -7.38 -23.83 22.22
N ALA A 328 -7.00 -22.55 22.31
CA ALA A 328 -7.19 -21.74 23.51
C ALA A 328 -8.67 -21.65 23.93
N ARG A 329 -9.59 -21.49 22.97
CA ARG A 329 -11.04 -21.51 23.23
C ARG A 329 -11.57 -22.85 23.67
N MET A 330 -11.20 -23.93 22.97
CA MET A 330 -11.59 -25.28 23.36
C MET A 330 -11.14 -25.57 24.78
N ALA A 331 -9.93 -25.14 25.16
CA ALA A 331 -9.42 -25.29 26.50
C ALA A 331 -10.23 -24.47 27.53
N LYS A 332 -10.58 -23.20 27.25
CA LYS A 332 -11.49 -22.40 28.11
C LYS A 332 -12.86 -23.06 28.28
N GLN A 333 -13.44 -23.61 27.21
CA GLN A 333 -14.76 -24.25 27.21
C GLN A 333 -14.77 -25.61 27.93
N GLN A 334 -13.83 -26.50 27.59
CA GLN A 334 -13.68 -27.82 28.22
C GLN A 334 -13.22 -27.72 29.67
N GLY A 335 -12.54 -26.63 30.01
CA GLY A 335 -12.06 -26.34 31.35
C GLY A 335 -13.09 -25.67 32.27
N ALA A 336 -14.39 -25.83 32.03
CA ALA A 336 -15.44 -25.57 33.03
C ALA A 336 -15.29 -26.51 34.25
N GLY A 337 -14.32 -26.20 35.11
CA GLY A 337 -13.84 -27.03 36.22
C GLY A 337 -12.33 -27.33 36.21
N ARG A 338 -11.60 -27.04 35.11
CA ARG A 338 -10.14 -27.31 34.97
C ARG A 338 -9.29 -26.23 34.26
N PHE A 339 -9.91 -25.23 33.64
CA PHE A 339 -9.24 -23.96 33.29
C PHE A 339 -9.09 -23.04 34.51
N SER A 340 -9.59 -23.48 35.67
CA SER A 340 -9.48 -22.73 36.92
C SER A 340 -8.16 -23.05 37.61
N MET A 341 -7.04 -22.72 36.96
CA MET A 341 -5.84 -22.41 37.71
C MET A 341 -6.10 -21.08 38.41
N SER A 342 -6.76 -21.12 39.57
CA SER A 342 -6.79 -19.96 40.46
C SER A 342 -5.37 -19.79 40.95
N VAL A 343 -4.63 -18.87 40.32
CA VAL A 343 -3.30 -18.50 40.77
C VAL A 343 -3.49 -17.71 42.06
N ALA A 344 -2.90 -18.22 43.15
CA ALA A 344 -2.93 -17.50 44.41
C ALA A 344 -2.21 -16.16 44.23
N VAL A 345 -2.85 -15.05 44.60
CA VAL A 345 -2.20 -13.73 44.61
C VAL A 345 -0.95 -13.84 45.51
N PRO A 346 0.25 -13.55 44.99
CA PRO A 346 1.49 -13.68 45.75
C PRO A 346 1.55 -12.64 46.89
N ALA A 347 2.52 -12.76 47.79
CA ALA A 347 2.81 -11.74 48.79
C ALA A 347 3.85 -10.71 48.29
N VAL A 348 3.84 -9.50 48.86
CA VAL A 348 4.93 -8.54 48.62
C VAL A 348 6.24 -9.11 49.15
N GLY A 349 7.26 -9.12 48.30
CA GLY A 349 8.55 -9.75 48.55
C GLY A 349 8.74 -11.10 47.84
N ASP A 350 7.67 -11.76 47.40
CA ASP A 350 7.76 -13.06 46.70
C ASP A 350 8.49 -12.95 45.36
N MET A 351 9.09 -14.08 44.96
CA MET A 351 9.77 -14.24 43.68
C MET A 351 8.85 -14.93 42.67
N VAL A 352 8.64 -14.28 41.53
CA VAL A 352 7.88 -14.76 40.37
C VAL A 352 8.79 -14.81 39.14
N ARG A 353 8.40 -15.54 38.09
CA ARG A 353 9.24 -15.73 36.91
C ARG A 353 8.43 -15.65 35.63
N PHE A 354 8.83 -14.76 34.71
CA PHE A 354 8.09 -14.52 33.47
C PHE A 354 8.98 -14.59 32.22
N ASN A 355 8.43 -15.10 31.12
CA ASN A 355 9.02 -14.98 29.79
C ASN A 355 8.85 -13.54 29.28
N THR A 356 9.93 -12.86 28.90
CA THR A 356 9.92 -11.49 28.38
C THR A 356 10.30 -11.40 26.89
N ASN A 357 10.37 -12.51 26.14
CA ASN A 357 10.88 -12.49 24.77
C ASN A 357 9.87 -11.88 23.77
N ALA A 358 10.00 -10.61 23.42
CA ALA A 358 9.15 -9.97 22.42
C ALA A 358 9.34 -10.50 20.97
N ASN A 359 10.46 -11.19 20.70
CA ASN A 359 10.82 -11.63 19.35
C ASN A 359 10.37 -13.06 19.00
N SER A 360 9.70 -13.76 19.92
CA SER A 360 9.20 -15.12 19.73
C SER A 360 8.04 -15.39 20.70
N ALA A 361 6.88 -15.81 20.19
CA ALA A 361 5.69 -15.99 21.01
C ALA A 361 5.73 -17.31 21.79
N CYS A 362 5.81 -18.44 21.06
CA CYS A 362 5.59 -19.79 21.63
C CYS A 362 6.84 -20.69 21.63
N SER A 363 8.02 -20.11 21.39
CA SER A 363 9.32 -20.78 21.45
C SER A 363 10.37 -19.88 22.10
N ASN A 364 11.56 -20.42 22.43
CA ASN A 364 12.73 -19.66 22.86
C ASN A 364 12.45 -18.64 24.00
N PRO A 365 12.00 -19.09 25.19
CA PRO A 365 11.61 -18.17 26.26
C PRO A 365 12.83 -17.42 26.83
N ASN A 366 12.68 -16.13 27.09
CA ASN A 366 13.64 -15.33 27.86
C ASN A 366 13.10 -15.16 29.28
N MET A 367 13.42 -16.08 30.19
CA MET A 367 12.85 -16.08 31.54
C MET A 367 13.58 -15.10 32.47
N ARG A 368 12.87 -14.11 32.99
CA ARG A 368 13.33 -13.13 33.98
C ARG A 368 12.74 -13.39 35.36
N ASP A 369 13.56 -13.22 36.39
CA ASP A 369 13.18 -13.41 37.80
C ASP A 369 12.75 -12.06 38.39
N GLY A 370 11.46 -11.92 38.66
CA GLY A 370 10.85 -10.71 39.21
C GLY A 370 10.52 -10.84 40.70
N ARG A 371 10.62 -9.73 41.43
CA ARG A 371 10.14 -9.61 42.81
C ARG A 371 8.83 -8.83 42.83
N VAL A 372 7.83 -9.32 43.56
CA VAL A 372 6.60 -8.56 43.84
C VAL A 372 6.94 -7.41 44.77
N VAL A 373 6.78 -6.17 44.31
CA VAL A 373 7.17 -4.94 45.02
C VAL A 373 5.98 -4.14 45.55
N ALA A 374 4.81 -4.29 44.94
CA ALA A 374 3.55 -3.78 45.47
C ALA A 374 2.37 -4.64 44.98
N ILE A 375 1.29 -4.63 45.75
CA ILE A 375 0.00 -5.20 45.36
C ILE A 375 -1.05 -4.15 45.68
N THR A 376 -1.94 -3.90 44.73
CA THR A 376 -3.05 -2.95 44.82
C THR A 376 -4.35 -3.68 44.51
N ASN A 377 -5.49 -2.98 44.44
CA ASN A 377 -6.80 -3.61 44.26
C ASN A 377 -7.01 -4.23 42.86
N ARG A 378 -6.25 -3.79 41.84
CA ARG A 378 -6.28 -4.33 40.48
C ARG A 378 -4.92 -4.69 39.90
N ALA A 379 -3.80 -4.42 40.60
CA ALA A 379 -2.46 -4.64 40.06
C ALA A 379 -1.55 -5.43 40.99
N ILE A 380 -0.79 -6.38 40.41
CA ILE A 380 0.39 -6.98 41.03
C ILE A 380 1.61 -6.32 40.38
N VAL A 381 2.33 -5.48 41.12
CA VAL A 381 3.49 -4.75 40.59
C VAL A 381 4.76 -5.55 40.85
N VAL A 382 5.47 -5.89 39.79
CA VAL A 382 6.66 -6.74 39.82
C VAL A 382 7.85 -5.97 39.25
N ALA A 383 8.99 -6.03 39.93
CA ALA A 383 10.25 -5.48 39.45
C ALA A 383 11.24 -6.61 39.16
N ASP A 384 11.82 -6.64 37.96
CA ASP A 384 12.89 -7.57 37.59
C ASP A 384 14.11 -7.39 38.51
N THR A 385 14.64 -8.49 39.04
CA THR A 385 15.80 -8.47 39.93
C THR A 385 17.11 -8.10 39.23
N ALA A 386 17.13 -8.12 37.89
CA ALA A 386 18.23 -7.63 37.06
C ALA A 386 18.09 -6.15 36.63
N ASN A 387 17.08 -5.43 37.13
CA ASN A 387 16.91 -4.00 36.85
C ASN A 387 18.16 -3.17 37.23
N PRO A 388 18.47 -2.09 36.49
CA PRO A 388 19.55 -1.18 36.84
C PRO A 388 19.43 -0.63 38.28
N ALA A 389 20.58 -0.35 38.88
CA ALA A 389 20.64 0.31 40.18
C ALA A 389 20.12 1.77 40.07
N ASN A 390 19.85 2.39 41.23
CA ASN A 390 19.38 3.79 41.31
C ASN A 390 18.06 4.06 40.56
N GLY A 391 17.26 3.01 40.31
CA GLY A 391 15.95 3.09 39.66
C GLY A 391 14.79 3.45 40.60
N PHE A 392 13.59 2.96 40.27
CA PHE A 392 12.37 3.21 41.04
C PHE A 392 12.42 2.67 42.48
N THR A 393 11.83 3.44 43.39
CA THR A 393 11.60 3.07 44.79
C THR A 393 10.29 2.28 44.95
N THR A 394 10.09 1.63 46.10
CA THR A 394 8.82 0.98 46.45
C THR A 394 7.63 1.95 46.39
N ALA A 395 7.83 3.22 46.75
CA ALA A 395 6.78 4.23 46.69
C ALA A 395 6.38 4.56 45.23
N ASP A 396 7.35 4.57 44.30
CA ASP A 396 7.07 4.77 42.88
C ASP A 396 6.25 3.61 42.31
N PHE A 397 6.63 2.36 42.61
CA PHE A 397 5.86 1.17 42.20
C PHE A 397 4.44 1.16 42.78
N GLN A 398 4.27 1.54 44.05
CA GLN A 398 2.95 1.72 44.66
C GLN A 398 2.13 2.81 43.97
N SER A 399 2.77 3.92 43.57
CA SER A 399 2.09 5.01 42.86
C SER A 399 1.58 4.59 41.47
N PHE A 400 2.32 3.75 40.74
CA PHE A 400 1.86 3.20 39.46
C PHE A 400 0.70 2.21 39.62
N GLY A 401 0.75 1.34 40.63
CA GLY A 401 -0.40 0.47 40.95
C GLY A 401 -1.64 1.27 41.36
N ALA A 402 -1.47 2.33 42.16
CA ALA A 402 -2.57 3.21 42.53
C ALA A 402 -3.14 4.01 41.34
N ALA A 403 -2.28 4.48 40.43
CA ALA A 403 -2.72 5.12 39.18
C ALA A 403 -3.47 4.14 38.27
N PHE A 404 -3.02 2.88 38.19
CA PHE A 404 -3.73 1.83 37.48
C PHE A 404 -5.13 1.60 38.07
N ASP A 405 -5.22 1.37 39.39
CA ASP A 405 -6.48 1.13 40.11
C ASP A 405 -7.51 2.27 39.97
N THR A 406 -7.06 3.53 40.00
CA THR A 406 -7.94 4.70 40.21
C THR A 406 -8.19 5.53 38.95
N LEU A 407 -7.31 5.45 37.94
CA LEU A 407 -7.43 6.16 36.67
C LEU A 407 -7.61 5.18 35.52
N VAL A 408 -6.62 4.35 35.24
CA VAL A 408 -6.56 3.54 34.01
C VAL A 408 -7.62 2.44 33.98
N PHE A 409 -7.58 1.52 34.96
CA PHE A 409 -8.49 0.38 35.02
C PHE A 409 -9.97 0.78 34.92
N PRO A 410 -10.49 1.79 35.66
CA PRO A 410 -11.89 2.18 35.55
C PRO A 410 -12.22 2.93 34.25
N VAL A 411 -11.29 3.71 33.67
CA VAL A 411 -11.53 4.37 32.38
C VAL A 411 -11.65 3.33 31.27
N ASP A 412 -10.68 2.43 31.15
CA ASP A 412 -10.62 1.48 30.04
C ASP A 412 -11.68 0.39 30.19
N SER A 413 -11.92 -0.11 31.41
CA SER A 413 -12.96 -1.12 31.64
C SER A 413 -14.38 -0.61 31.37
N ILE A 414 -14.64 0.70 31.55
CA ILE A 414 -15.94 1.33 31.22
C ILE A 414 -16.09 1.50 29.71
N ASN A 415 -15.02 1.92 29.02
CA ASN A 415 -15.09 2.27 27.60
C ASN A 415 -14.87 1.08 26.67
N PHE A 416 -14.05 0.10 27.01
CA PHE A 416 -13.72 -1.04 26.14
C PHE A 416 -14.24 -2.39 26.70
N GLY A 417 -14.59 -2.41 27.98
CA GLY A 417 -15.04 -3.59 28.71
C GLY A 417 -13.94 -4.23 29.56
N ALA A 418 -14.32 -5.08 30.51
CA ALA A 418 -13.35 -5.75 31.40
C ALA A 418 -12.47 -6.77 30.65
N PRO A 419 -11.23 -7.02 31.13
CA PRO A 419 -10.43 -8.18 30.71
C PRO A 419 -11.09 -9.50 31.15
N THR A 420 -10.54 -10.64 30.71
CA THR A 420 -11.19 -11.95 30.91
C THR A 420 -10.93 -12.60 32.28
N ASP A 421 -9.85 -12.23 32.99
CA ASP A 421 -9.42 -12.82 34.27
C ASP A 421 -9.16 -14.33 34.09
N ILE A 422 -8.21 -14.67 33.21
CA ILE A 422 -7.95 -16.06 32.78
C ILE A 422 -7.34 -16.93 33.89
N ASP A 423 -6.58 -16.33 34.80
CA ASP A 423 -5.96 -16.99 35.96
C ASP A 423 -6.75 -16.80 37.27
N LYS A 424 -7.89 -16.10 37.19
CA LYS A 424 -8.86 -15.88 38.28
C LYS A 424 -8.27 -15.23 39.52
N ASN A 425 -7.19 -14.45 39.37
CA ASN A 425 -6.58 -13.74 40.47
C ASN A 425 -7.17 -12.33 40.66
N GLN A 426 -7.97 -11.81 39.70
CA GLN A 426 -8.61 -10.48 39.64
C GLN A 426 -7.67 -9.26 39.49
N HIS A 427 -6.38 -9.47 39.27
CA HIS A 427 -5.35 -8.44 39.09
C HIS A 427 -4.67 -8.57 37.72
N VAL A 428 -4.09 -7.46 37.26
CA VAL A 428 -3.19 -7.40 36.11
C VAL A 428 -1.75 -7.28 36.62
N ILE A 429 -0.80 -8.02 36.04
CA ILE A 429 0.61 -7.94 36.42
C ILE A 429 1.28 -6.80 35.64
N LEU A 430 1.81 -5.82 36.39
CA LEU A 430 2.61 -4.72 35.87
C LEU A 430 4.09 -5.08 36.02
N PHE A 431 4.73 -5.62 34.98
CA PHE A 431 6.10 -6.12 35.08
C PHE A 431 7.13 -5.10 34.58
N PHE A 432 7.75 -4.38 35.52
CA PHE A 432 8.83 -3.43 35.28
C PHE A 432 10.17 -4.18 35.11
N THR A 433 10.66 -4.29 33.88
CA THR A 433 11.82 -5.14 33.54
C THR A 433 12.82 -4.49 32.60
N ARG A 434 14.10 -4.67 32.94
CA ARG A 434 15.28 -4.47 32.10
C ARG A 434 15.13 -5.04 30.69
N ALA A 435 14.35 -6.10 30.50
CA ALA A 435 14.09 -6.66 29.19
C ALA A 435 13.45 -5.63 28.23
N VAL A 436 12.68 -4.64 28.72
CA VAL A 436 12.16 -3.54 27.89
C VAL A 436 13.28 -2.58 27.48
N ASN A 437 14.19 -2.22 28.41
CA ASN A 437 15.36 -1.39 28.09
C ASN A 437 16.25 -2.06 27.02
N GLU A 438 16.41 -3.38 27.09
CA GLU A 438 17.22 -4.18 26.15
C GLU A 438 16.68 -4.17 24.71
N LEU A 439 15.38 -3.89 24.51
CA LEU A 439 14.77 -3.74 23.18
C LEU A 439 15.21 -2.48 22.45
N THR A 440 15.74 -1.48 23.17
CA THR A 440 16.23 -0.23 22.56
C THR A 440 17.72 -0.37 22.21
N PRO A 441 18.11 -0.35 20.91
CA PRO A 441 19.53 -0.44 20.52
C PRO A 441 20.37 0.73 21.05
N PRO A 442 21.70 0.61 21.13
CA PRO A 442 22.56 1.70 21.55
C PRO A 442 22.53 2.89 20.57
N ASN A 443 22.59 4.11 21.10
CA ASN A 443 22.74 5.36 20.33
C ASN A 443 21.60 5.69 19.34
N VAL A 444 20.36 5.25 19.62
CA VAL A 444 19.17 5.60 18.82
C VAL A 444 18.36 6.73 19.45
N GLY A 445 17.64 7.50 18.62
CA GLY A 445 16.76 8.58 19.06
C GLY A 445 15.40 8.14 19.63
N PHE A 446 15.20 6.84 19.84
CA PHE A 446 13.93 6.27 20.29
C PHE A 446 14.06 5.38 21.54
N TYR A 447 12.94 4.88 22.07
CA TYR A 447 12.86 3.91 23.17
C TYR A 447 11.61 3.03 23.06
N VAL A 448 11.60 1.85 23.66
CA VAL A 448 10.36 1.09 23.92
C VAL A 448 9.86 1.46 25.33
N GLY A 449 8.62 1.93 25.47
CA GLY A 449 8.05 2.36 26.76
C GLY A 449 7.47 1.23 27.59
N GLY A 450 6.96 0.21 26.91
CA GLY A 450 6.36 -1.01 27.44
C GLY A 450 5.83 -1.83 26.28
N PHE A 451 5.18 -2.95 26.57
CA PHE A 451 4.39 -3.70 25.59
C PHE A 451 3.45 -4.72 26.26
N PHE A 452 2.28 -4.93 25.68
CA PHE A 452 1.43 -6.11 25.87
C PHE A 452 1.72 -7.15 24.78
N PHE A 453 1.85 -8.42 25.16
CA PHE A 453 1.98 -9.52 24.18
C PHE A 453 0.86 -10.54 24.37
N SER A 454 -0.04 -10.58 23.38
CA SER A 454 -1.17 -11.52 23.28
C SER A 454 -0.83 -12.99 23.59
N ARG A 455 0.43 -13.43 23.47
CA ARG A 455 0.85 -14.82 23.80
C ARG A 455 0.47 -15.17 25.23
N ASP A 456 0.56 -14.20 26.15
CA ASP A 456 0.46 -14.42 27.59
C ASP A 456 -0.97 -14.71 28.02
N LEU A 457 -1.93 -14.54 27.11
CA LEU A 457 -3.31 -14.99 27.29
C LEU A 457 -3.54 -16.46 26.91
N PHE A 458 -2.59 -17.14 26.24
CA PHE A 458 -2.78 -18.51 25.75
C PHE A 458 -2.39 -19.57 26.79
N PRO A 459 -3.15 -20.67 26.92
CA PRO A 459 -2.77 -21.78 27.81
C PRO A 459 -1.45 -22.40 27.35
N THR A 460 -0.65 -22.89 28.30
CA THR A 460 0.58 -23.62 27.98
C THR A 460 0.26 -25.03 27.46
N THR A 461 1.14 -25.59 26.62
CA THR A 461 0.98 -26.96 26.07
C THR A 461 1.04 -28.07 27.13
N GLN A 462 1.45 -27.74 28.36
CA GLN A 462 1.47 -28.63 29.52
C GLN A 462 0.41 -28.28 30.58
N SER A 463 -0.63 -27.51 30.23
CA SER A 463 -1.77 -27.19 31.11
C SER A 463 -2.27 -28.44 31.83
N ASN A 464 -2.04 -28.51 33.15
CA ASN A 464 -1.94 -29.75 33.92
C ASN A 464 -3.07 -30.77 33.63
N GLY A 465 -2.74 -31.79 32.83
CA GLY A 465 -3.59 -32.97 32.62
C GLY A 465 -4.60 -32.91 31.47
N VAL A 466 -4.49 -31.97 30.51
CA VAL A 466 -5.33 -31.97 29.29
C VAL A 466 -4.53 -32.34 28.04
N SER A 467 -4.52 -33.62 27.69
CA SER A 467 -3.96 -34.08 26.40
C SER A 467 -4.80 -33.55 25.23
N GLY A 468 -4.14 -32.95 24.23
CA GLY A 468 -4.78 -32.54 22.97
C GLY A 468 -5.14 -31.06 22.83
N VAL A 469 -4.78 -30.21 23.80
CA VAL A 469 -4.91 -28.74 23.66
C VAL A 469 -3.71 -28.15 22.91
N SER A 470 -3.97 -27.53 21.76
CA SER A 470 -3.00 -26.63 21.12
C SER A 470 -2.94 -25.32 21.90
N GLY A 471 -1.76 -25.01 22.44
CA GLY A 471 -1.49 -23.83 23.26
C GLY A 471 -0.09 -23.29 23.03
N CYS A 472 0.29 -22.24 23.75
CA CYS A 472 1.56 -21.55 23.60
C CYS A 472 2.53 -21.99 24.71
N ALA A 473 3.52 -22.84 24.39
CA ALA A 473 4.37 -23.52 25.38
C ALA A 473 5.13 -22.57 26.32
N THR A 474 5.42 -21.35 25.87
CA THR A 474 6.20 -20.32 26.58
C THR A 474 5.35 -19.12 27.01
N SER A 475 4.02 -19.24 27.03
CA SER A 475 3.11 -18.24 27.59
C SER A 475 3.28 -18.14 29.11
N ASN A 476 3.10 -16.93 29.65
CA ASN A 476 3.00 -16.71 31.09
C ASN A 476 1.61 -17.05 31.67
N PHE A 477 0.59 -17.20 30.82
CA PHE A 477 -0.82 -17.49 31.18
C PHE A 477 -1.38 -16.56 32.27
N ALA A 478 -1.30 -15.26 32.03
CA ALA A 478 -1.81 -14.22 32.92
C ALA A 478 -2.18 -12.94 32.15
N GLU A 479 -3.11 -12.16 32.69
CA GLU A 479 -3.28 -10.75 32.34
C GLU A 479 -2.03 -9.95 32.76
N MET A 480 -1.14 -9.63 31.81
CA MET A 480 0.10 -8.90 32.11
C MET A 480 0.62 -8.06 30.95
N PHE A 481 1.42 -7.04 31.25
CA PHE A 481 2.24 -6.31 30.29
C PHE A 481 3.56 -5.83 30.91
N TYR A 482 4.52 -5.51 30.03
CA TYR A 482 5.92 -5.23 30.36
C TYR A 482 6.17 -3.73 30.30
N LEU A 483 6.96 -3.19 31.22
CA LEU A 483 7.15 -1.74 31.38
C LEU A 483 8.65 -1.39 31.48
N LEU A 484 9.02 -0.25 30.88
CA LEU A 484 10.36 0.33 30.93
C LEU A 484 10.77 0.65 32.37
N VAL A 485 12.06 0.51 32.67
CA VAL A 485 12.64 0.94 33.95
C VAL A 485 13.67 2.06 33.78
N PRO A 486 13.89 2.92 34.80
CA PRO A 486 14.98 3.87 34.78
C PRO A 486 16.33 3.15 34.68
N ASP A 487 17.24 3.80 33.99
CA ASP A 487 18.65 3.40 33.89
C ASP A 487 19.49 4.69 33.89
N PRO A 488 19.61 5.38 35.03
CA PRO A 488 20.27 6.70 35.06
C PRO A 488 21.75 6.63 34.64
N ASP A 489 22.38 5.48 34.91
CA ASP A 489 23.79 5.20 34.64
C ASP A 489 24.03 4.63 33.22
N GLY A 490 22.97 4.34 32.46
CA GLY A 490 23.05 3.86 31.07
C GLY A 490 23.65 2.46 30.92
N VAL A 491 23.44 1.57 31.90
CA VAL A 491 24.02 0.22 31.96
C VAL A 491 23.52 -0.68 30.82
N VAL A 492 22.28 -0.49 30.38
CA VAL A 492 21.65 -1.21 29.27
C VAL A 492 21.88 -0.44 27.98
N ASN A 493 22.63 -1.05 27.05
CA ASN A 493 22.84 -0.52 25.70
C ASN A 493 23.32 0.95 25.66
N GLN A 494 24.04 1.44 26.69
CA GLN A 494 24.51 2.85 26.80
C GLN A 494 23.37 3.89 26.77
N ASN A 495 22.13 3.47 27.03
CA ASN A 495 20.93 4.30 26.92
C ASN A 495 20.52 4.83 28.31
N ALA A 496 21.06 5.98 28.71
CA ALA A 496 20.64 6.63 29.94
C ALA A 496 19.13 6.99 29.91
N ARG A 497 18.40 6.66 30.97
CA ARG A 497 16.96 6.94 31.16
C ARG A 497 16.71 7.39 32.59
N THR A 498 16.36 8.67 32.78
CA THR A 498 16.16 9.24 34.12
C THR A 498 14.84 8.76 34.75
N ILE A 499 14.75 8.80 36.08
CA ILE A 499 13.54 8.45 36.83
C ILE A 499 12.34 9.29 36.36
N ASP A 500 12.53 10.60 36.23
CA ASP A 500 11.45 11.53 35.84
C ASP A 500 10.96 11.29 34.40
N PHE A 501 11.87 10.97 33.48
CA PHE A 501 11.50 10.60 32.11
C PHE A 501 10.66 9.32 32.07
N VAL A 502 11.08 8.26 32.78
CA VAL A 502 10.29 7.01 32.79
C VAL A 502 8.95 7.23 33.49
N LYS A 503 8.89 8.02 34.57
CA LYS A 503 7.63 8.42 35.22
C LYS A 503 6.66 9.10 34.28
N SER A 504 7.12 10.07 33.48
CA SER A 504 6.23 10.85 32.59
C SER A 504 5.59 10.03 31.48
N VAL A 505 6.21 8.92 31.06
CA VAL A 505 5.69 8.06 29.99
C VAL A 505 4.92 6.83 30.51
N THR A 506 5.24 6.34 31.72
CA THR A 506 4.67 5.09 32.25
C THR A 506 3.14 5.11 32.30
N VAL A 507 2.51 6.19 32.79
CA VAL A 507 1.05 6.17 33.05
C VAL A 507 0.22 6.13 31.76
N ALA A 508 0.70 6.76 30.68
CA ALA A 508 0.09 6.60 29.36
C ALA A 508 0.30 5.19 28.81
N THR A 509 1.51 4.62 28.95
CA THR A 509 1.78 3.22 28.61
C THR A 509 0.87 2.25 29.37
N LEU A 510 0.52 2.52 30.65
CA LEU A 510 -0.44 1.69 31.39
C LEU A 510 -1.82 1.63 30.70
N ALA A 511 -2.32 2.75 30.16
CA ALA A 511 -3.60 2.79 29.43
C ALA A 511 -3.49 2.13 28.05
N HIS A 512 -2.41 2.43 27.33
CA HIS A 512 -2.11 1.86 26.02
C HIS A 512 -2.09 0.32 26.06
N GLU A 513 -1.26 -0.27 26.93
CA GLU A 513 -1.10 -1.72 27.01
C GLU A 513 -2.31 -2.41 27.65
N PHE A 514 -3.02 -1.75 28.57
CA PHE A 514 -4.24 -2.32 29.14
C PHE A 514 -5.40 -2.34 28.15
N GLN A 515 -5.52 -1.34 27.28
CA GLN A 515 -6.47 -1.38 26.17
C GLN A 515 -6.18 -2.57 25.24
N HIS A 516 -4.93 -2.77 24.82
CA HIS A 516 -4.56 -3.94 24.00
C HIS A 516 -4.88 -5.27 24.68
N LEU A 517 -4.60 -5.38 25.99
CA LEU A 517 -4.93 -6.56 26.80
C LEU A 517 -6.44 -6.82 26.84
N ILE A 518 -7.24 -5.76 27.05
CA ILE A 518 -8.71 -5.83 26.96
C ILE A 518 -9.11 -6.31 25.56
N ASN A 519 -8.65 -5.65 24.50
CA ASN A 519 -9.08 -5.93 23.14
C ASN A 519 -8.76 -7.37 22.72
N ALA A 520 -7.50 -7.81 22.92
CA ALA A 520 -7.06 -9.16 22.66
C ALA A 520 -7.83 -10.21 23.48
N SER A 521 -7.96 -10.01 24.81
CA SER A 521 -8.65 -10.99 25.67
C SER A 521 -10.14 -11.11 25.31
N ARG A 522 -10.79 -10.02 24.95
CA ARG A 522 -12.21 -10.02 24.53
C ARG A 522 -12.38 -10.66 23.17
N HIS A 523 -11.52 -10.36 22.19
CA HIS A 523 -11.48 -11.08 20.91
C HIS A 523 -11.32 -12.59 21.11
N LEU A 524 -10.34 -13.02 21.91
CA LEU A 524 -10.10 -14.44 22.22
C LEU A 524 -11.29 -15.10 22.92
N TYR A 525 -11.81 -14.50 23.99
CA TYR A 525 -12.54 -15.25 25.02
C TYR A 525 -13.95 -14.78 25.33
N VAL A 526 -14.41 -13.70 24.71
CA VAL A 526 -15.78 -13.15 24.86
C VAL A 526 -16.48 -13.10 23.50
N ASN A 527 -15.83 -12.52 22.49
CA ASN A 527 -16.43 -12.15 21.19
C ASN A 527 -16.45 -13.30 20.18
N GLY A 528 -15.72 -14.40 20.44
CA GLY A 528 -15.70 -15.58 19.56
C GLY A 528 -14.97 -15.41 18.22
N SER A 529 -14.29 -14.27 17.98
CA SER A 529 -13.63 -13.94 16.70
C SER A 529 -12.52 -14.92 16.30
N ALA A 530 -12.47 -15.40 15.06
CA ALA A 530 -11.39 -16.28 14.60
C ALA A 530 -10.00 -15.60 14.53
N ALA A 531 -9.95 -14.27 14.68
CA ALA A 531 -8.73 -13.46 14.63
C ALA A 531 -8.74 -12.35 15.71
N PHE A 532 -7.57 -11.75 15.91
CA PHE A 532 -7.41 -10.47 16.62
C PHE A 532 -8.10 -9.32 15.85
N GLU A 533 -8.06 -8.12 16.41
CA GLU A 533 -8.43 -6.90 15.70
C GLU A 533 -7.35 -6.54 14.64
N ASP A 534 -7.73 -5.83 13.58
CA ASP A 534 -6.78 -5.30 12.59
C ASP A 534 -5.88 -4.25 13.25
N THR A 535 -4.57 -4.31 13.00
CA THR A 535 -3.55 -3.50 13.67
C THR A 535 -3.92 -2.01 13.75
N PHE A 536 -4.36 -1.40 12.65
CA PHE A 536 -4.69 0.03 12.66
C PHE A 536 -5.79 0.41 13.68
N LEU A 537 -6.77 -0.47 13.91
CA LEU A 537 -7.88 -0.23 14.84
C LEU A 537 -7.53 -0.64 16.27
N ASP A 538 -6.74 -1.71 16.47
CA ASP A 538 -6.18 -2.06 17.78
C ASP A 538 -5.35 -0.89 18.34
N GLU A 539 -4.44 -0.36 17.52
CA GLU A 539 -3.63 0.82 17.82
C GLU A 539 -4.48 2.09 18.02
N GLY A 540 -5.48 2.31 17.17
CA GLY A 540 -6.36 3.48 17.29
C GLY A 540 -7.14 3.51 18.60
N LEU A 541 -7.63 2.37 19.07
CA LEU A 541 -8.32 2.27 20.35
C LEU A 541 -7.38 2.45 21.54
N ALA A 542 -6.12 2.01 21.45
CA ALA A 542 -5.11 2.25 22.47
C ALA A 542 -4.77 3.76 22.62
N HIS A 543 -4.69 4.51 21.52
CA HIS A 543 -4.55 5.98 21.57
C HIS A 543 -5.80 6.70 22.08
N GLU A 544 -7.00 6.17 21.82
CA GLU A 544 -8.24 6.66 22.45
C GLU A 544 -8.26 6.40 23.97
N ALA A 545 -7.67 5.30 24.46
CA ALA A 545 -7.52 5.05 25.90
C ALA A 545 -6.64 6.12 26.58
N GLU A 546 -5.55 6.54 25.93
CA GLU A 546 -4.73 7.67 26.37
C GLU A 546 -5.57 8.97 26.42
N GLU A 547 -6.37 9.28 25.39
CA GLU A 547 -7.21 10.49 25.38
C GLU A 547 -8.32 10.46 26.45
N LEU A 548 -8.94 9.31 26.70
CA LEU A 548 -9.94 9.14 27.75
C LEU A 548 -9.30 9.31 29.14
N ALA A 549 -8.06 8.84 29.33
CA ALA A 549 -7.27 9.10 30.53
C ALA A 549 -6.89 10.59 30.67
N PHE A 550 -6.59 11.28 29.57
CA PHE A 550 -6.41 12.75 29.54
C PHE A 550 -7.65 13.48 30.07
N TYR A 551 -8.85 13.22 29.55
CA TYR A 551 -10.07 13.89 30.02
C TYR A 551 -10.33 13.59 31.50
N ARG A 552 -10.16 12.33 31.91
CA ARG A 552 -10.35 11.92 33.30
C ARG A 552 -9.35 12.57 34.26
N SER A 553 -8.10 12.76 33.83
CA SER A 553 -7.03 13.36 34.63
C SER A 553 -7.07 14.89 34.65
N SER A 554 -7.45 15.53 33.54
CA SER A 554 -7.55 16.99 33.42
C SER A 554 -8.84 17.58 33.99
N GLY A 555 -9.93 16.79 34.00
CA GLY A 555 -11.28 17.26 34.33
C GLY A 555 -11.98 18.01 33.19
N LEU A 556 -11.37 18.04 32.00
CA LEU A 556 -11.97 18.57 30.77
C LEU A 556 -12.90 17.52 30.13
N THR A 557 -13.65 17.92 29.11
CA THR A 557 -14.55 17.02 28.36
C THR A 557 -14.38 17.18 26.85
N PRO A 558 -14.77 16.17 26.05
CA PRO A 558 -14.95 16.33 24.61
C PRO A 558 -15.87 17.51 24.25
N ARG A 559 -15.80 17.93 22.98
CA ARG A 559 -16.63 18.99 22.35
C ARG A 559 -16.48 20.39 22.97
N GLN A 560 -15.27 20.75 23.41
CA GLN A 560 -14.93 22.05 24.00
C GLN A 560 -14.04 22.96 23.12
N ASN A 561 -13.67 22.55 21.90
CA ASN A 561 -12.66 23.18 21.03
C ASN A 561 -11.37 23.56 21.82
N LEU A 562 -10.76 22.56 22.47
CA LEU A 562 -9.65 22.73 23.39
C LEU A 562 -8.39 23.24 22.68
N SER A 563 -7.94 24.44 23.07
CA SER A 563 -6.73 25.09 22.56
C SER A 563 -5.52 24.87 23.48
N TYR A 564 -4.30 25.07 22.97
CA TYR A 564 -3.10 25.01 23.83
C TYR A 564 -3.08 26.13 24.89
N GLN A 565 -3.78 27.24 24.64
CA GLN A 565 -4.03 28.27 25.65
C GLN A 565 -4.88 27.73 26.82
N THR A 566 -5.85 26.85 26.55
CA THR A 566 -6.62 26.13 27.57
C THR A 566 -5.75 25.14 28.34
N ILE A 567 -4.86 24.42 27.66
CA ILE A 567 -3.95 23.45 28.29
C ILE A 567 -2.98 24.13 29.26
N GLN A 568 -2.27 25.16 28.82
CA GLN A 568 -1.26 25.86 29.64
C GLN A 568 -1.86 26.74 30.76
N ALA A 569 -3.19 26.94 30.79
CA ALA A 569 -3.85 27.76 31.81
C ALA A 569 -3.89 27.08 33.20
N SER A 570 -3.64 25.77 33.29
CA SER A 570 -3.54 25.05 34.57
C SER A 570 -2.38 24.05 34.54
N PRO A 571 -1.48 24.06 35.55
CA PRO A 571 -0.42 23.05 35.68
C PRO A 571 -0.94 21.62 35.72
N SER A 572 -2.15 21.36 36.27
CA SER A 572 -2.72 20.01 36.31
C SER A 572 -3.20 19.53 34.92
N ILE A 573 -3.74 20.45 34.11
CA ILE A 573 -4.17 20.14 32.74
C ILE A 573 -2.94 19.97 31.85
N GLN A 574 -1.91 20.81 32.03
CA GLN A 574 -0.65 20.66 31.33
C GLN A 574 0.01 19.30 31.62
N VAL A 575 0.14 18.89 32.89
CA VAL A 575 0.68 17.56 33.24
C VAL A 575 -0.15 16.42 32.65
N ALA A 576 -1.49 16.53 32.65
CA ALA A 576 -2.35 15.54 31.98
C ALA A 576 -2.10 15.50 30.46
N PHE A 577 -1.95 16.64 29.81
CA PHE A 577 -1.66 16.73 28.38
C PHE A 577 -0.27 16.20 28.03
N ASP A 578 0.75 16.53 28.82
CA ASP A 578 2.13 16.10 28.60
C ASP A 578 2.27 14.57 28.74
N ASN A 579 1.53 13.97 29.69
CA ASN A 579 1.46 12.52 29.87
C ASN A 579 0.71 11.83 28.71
N PHE A 580 -0.50 12.30 28.35
CA PHE A 580 -1.46 11.52 27.55
C PHE A 580 -1.80 12.09 26.16
N GLY A 581 -1.72 13.40 25.96
CA GLY A 581 -2.13 14.06 24.70
C GLY A 581 -0.98 14.34 23.74
N ALA A 582 0.16 14.79 24.28
CA ALA A 582 1.28 15.30 23.48
C ALA A 582 1.91 14.26 22.53
N ALA A 583 1.76 12.96 22.79
CA ALA A 583 2.19 11.91 21.88
C ALA A 583 1.26 11.79 20.65
N ASN A 584 -0.05 11.77 20.86
CA ASN A 584 -1.03 11.55 19.79
C ASN A 584 -1.13 12.72 18.82
N PHE A 585 -0.99 13.96 19.33
CA PHE A 585 -0.81 15.12 18.47
C PHE A 585 0.48 15.11 17.65
N ARG A 586 1.59 14.53 18.15
CA ARG A 586 2.82 14.32 17.35
C ARG A 586 2.61 13.27 16.25
N ARG A 587 1.92 12.16 16.54
CA ARG A 587 1.57 11.13 15.54
C ARG A 587 0.67 11.71 14.45
N PHE A 588 -0.36 12.47 14.83
CA PHE A 588 -1.26 13.12 13.88
C PHE A 588 -0.55 14.22 13.07
N ARG A 589 0.43 14.92 13.65
CA ARG A 589 1.35 15.80 12.92
C ARG A 589 2.11 15.04 11.82
N GLU A 590 2.61 13.83 12.05
CA GLU A 590 3.25 13.03 10.99
C GLU A 590 2.28 12.75 9.83
N TYR A 591 1.03 12.36 10.12
CA TYR A 591 -0.02 12.23 9.11
C TYR A 591 -0.23 13.52 8.31
N LEU A 592 -0.37 14.67 8.99
CA LEU A 592 -0.60 15.95 8.35
C LEU A 592 0.54 16.35 7.40
N THR A 593 1.77 15.87 7.61
CA THR A 593 2.89 16.12 6.67
C THR A 593 2.92 15.23 5.42
N ASN A 594 2.15 14.13 5.39
CA ASN A 594 2.06 13.19 4.27
C ASN A 594 0.65 12.55 4.15
N PRO A 595 -0.42 13.36 4.03
CA PRO A 595 -1.80 12.88 4.02
C PRO A 595 -2.20 12.17 2.72
N GLU A 596 -1.41 12.32 1.65
CA GLU A 596 -1.67 11.73 0.34
C GLU A 596 -1.23 10.26 0.23
N ASN A 597 -0.33 9.79 1.11
CA ASN A 597 0.12 8.39 1.14
C ASN A 597 -0.35 7.61 2.38
N ASN A 598 -1.08 8.23 3.31
CA ASN A 598 -1.51 7.64 4.58
C ASN A 598 -3.01 7.85 4.81
N SER A 599 -3.64 7.03 5.64
CA SER A 599 -5.08 7.10 5.89
C SER A 599 -5.44 6.51 7.26
N PRO A 600 -6.64 6.75 7.82
CA PRO A 600 -7.03 6.18 9.11
C PRO A 600 -7.34 4.67 9.06
N TYR A 601 -7.29 4.00 7.90
CA TYR A 601 -7.66 2.58 7.78
C TYR A 601 -6.81 1.76 6.81
N VAL A 602 -5.72 2.30 6.27
CA VAL A 602 -4.73 1.49 5.56
C VAL A 602 -4.18 0.44 6.54
N ASN A 603 -4.16 -0.83 6.13
CA ASN A 603 -3.82 -1.93 7.04
C ASN A 603 -2.30 -2.02 7.28
N ASN A 604 -1.78 -1.08 8.07
CA ASN A 604 -0.44 -1.04 8.64
C ASN A 604 -0.50 -0.37 10.03
N GLY A 605 0.58 -0.48 10.81
CA GLY A 605 0.73 0.21 12.10
C GLY A 605 1.68 1.39 12.06
N PHE A 606 1.85 2.06 10.91
CA PHE A 606 2.81 3.17 10.80
C PHE A 606 2.33 4.42 11.55
N ILE A 607 3.28 5.24 12.00
CA ILE A 607 3.05 6.46 12.79
C ILE A 607 1.96 7.37 12.19
N PRO A 608 1.93 7.65 10.87
CA PRO A 608 0.87 8.45 10.26
C PRO A 608 -0.51 7.79 10.37
N THR A 609 -0.61 6.48 10.14
CA THR A 609 -1.86 5.72 10.25
C THR A 609 -2.40 5.77 11.68
N ARG A 610 -1.53 5.55 12.69
CA ARG A 610 -1.88 5.62 14.12
C ARG A 610 -2.40 7.00 14.53
N GLY A 611 -1.75 8.08 14.07
CA GLY A 611 -2.22 9.45 14.27
C GLY A 611 -3.53 9.76 13.54
N ALA A 612 -3.71 9.23 12.33
CA ALA A 612 -4.91 9.41 11.52
C ALA A 612 -6.13 8.72 12.12
N ILE A 613 -6.02 7.44 12.52
CA ILE A 613 -7.14 6.69 13.11
C ILE A 613 -7.58 7.30 14.44
N TRP A 614 -6.66 7.71 15.30
CA TRP A 614 -7.00 8.43 16.54
C TRP A 614 -7.79 9.71 16.24
N SER A 615 -7.27 10.61 15.41
CA SER A 615 -7.98 11.84 15.05
C SER A 615 -9.34 11.57 14.39
N PHE A 616 -9.44 10.53 13.54
CA PHE A 616 -10.68 10.14 12.89
C PHE A 616 -11.71 9.56 13.87
N LEU A 617 -11.29 8.70 14.80
CA LEU A 617 -12.18 8.12 15.82
C LEU A 617 -12.74 9.22 16.73
N ARG A 618 -11.89 10.15 17.19
CA ARG A 618 -12.28 11.34 17.95
C ARG A 618 -13.29 12.21 17.21
N TYR A 619 -13.00 12.55 15.95
CA TYR A 619 -13.91 13.28 15.07
C TYR A 619 -15.25 12.53 14.87
N ALA A 620 -15.20 11.21 14.71
CA ALA A 620 -16.38 10.40 14.49
C ALA A 620 -17.25 10.26 15.75
N ALA A 621 -16.66 10.20 16.95
CA ALA A 621 -17.36 10.24 18.22
C ALA A 621 -18.07 11.61 18.41
N ASP A 622 -17.37 12.70 18.09
CA ASP A 622 -17.93 14.07 18.11
C ASP A 622 -19.12 14.20 17.16
N ARG A 623 -18.96 13.75 15.91
CA ARG A 623 -19.97 13.80 14.83
C ARG A 623 -21.18 12.91 15.09
N ARG A 624 -20.97 11.70 15.63
CA ARG A 624 -22.04 10.76 15.99
C ARG A 624 -22.88 11.29 17.14
N GLY A 625 -22.24 11.94 18.12
CA GLY A 625 -22.87 12.33 19.36
C GLY A 625 -23.37 11.13 20.19
N GLY A 626 -24.28 11.38 21.12
CA GLY A 626 -24.76 10.36 22.06
C GLY A 626 -23.68 9.93 23.06
N SER A 627 -23.69 8.64 23.43
CA SER A 627 -22.78 8.05 24.42
C SER A 627 -21.50 7.54 23.75
N GLU A 628 -20.41 8.28 23.92
CA GLU A 628 -19.09 7.91 23.37
C GLU A 628 -18.58 6.58 23.94
N SER A 629 -18.78 6.35 25.25
CA SER A 629 -18.45 5.06 25.88
C SER A 629 -19.18 3.88 25.25
N GLN A 630 -20.39 4.06 24.71
CA GLN A 630 -21.06 3.01 23.94
C GLN A 630 -20.41 2.78 22.57
N MET A 631 -19.86 3.82 21.93
CA MET A 631 -19.09 3.68 20.67
C MET A 631 -17.80 2.89 20.90
N TRP A 632 -17.02 3.30 21.90
CA TRP A 632 -15.79 2.63 22.30
C TRP A 632 -16.06 1.17 22.70
N PHE A 633 -17.16 0.93 23.43
CA PHE A 633 -17.50 -0.41 23.87
C PHE A 633 -17.90 -1.26 22.67
N GLN A 634 -18.70 -0.72 21.74
CA GLN A 634 -19.05 -1.42 20.51
C GLN A 634 -17.81 -1.73 19.66
N LEU A 635 -16.81 -0.85 19.59
CA LEU A 635 -15.58 -1.10 18.82
C LEU A 635 -14.71 -2.20 19.44
N ALA A 636 -14.48 -2.22 20.77
CA ALA A 636 -13.76 -3.31 21.44
C ALA A 636 -14.60 -4.62 21.60
N ASN A 637 -15.87 -4.59 21.17
CA ASN A 637 -16.79 -5.73 21.28
C ASN A 637 -17.49 -6.05 19.95
N PRO A 638 -16.74 -6.38 18.88
CA PRO A 638 -17.35 -6.85 17.66
C PRO A 638 -18.02 -8.21 17.85
N PRO A 639 -19.13 -8.48 17.13
CA PRO A 639 -19.63 -9.84 16.93
C PRO A 639 -18.57 -10.74 16.28
N THR A 640 -18.72 -12.06 16.44
CA THR A 640 -17.86 -13.08 15.82
C THR A 640 -17.60 -12.80 14.34
N GLY A 641 -16.32 -12.67 13.96
CA GLY A 641 -15.90 -12.51 12.57
C GLY A 641 -15.99 -11.08 12.02
N VAL A 642 -16.18 -10.08 12.88
CA VAL A 642 -16.16 -8.66 12.50
C VAL A 642 -14.90 -8.00 13.08
N HIS A 643 -14.12 -7.32 12.23
CA HIS A 643 -12.87 -6.62 12.58
C HIS A 643 -12.55 -5.52 11.54
N GLY A 644 -11.65 -4.61 11.86
CA GLY A 644 -11.13 -3.54 11.01
C GLY A 644 -12.23 -2.63 10.44
N ILE A 645 -12.21 -2.44 9.12
CA ILE A 645 -13.21 -1.65 8.38
C ILE A 645 -14.64 -2.16 8.63
N SER A 646 -14.84 -3.48 8.75
CA SER A 646 -16.16 -4.05 9.06
C SER A 646 -16.61 -3.77 10.50
N ASN A 647 -15.66 -3.53 11.41
CA ASN A 647 -15.93 -3.13 12.78
C ASN A 647 -16.35 -1.65 12.85
N ILE A 648 -15.56 -0.75 12.23
CA ILE A 648 -15.88 0.69 12.15
C ILE A 648 -17.23 0.91 11.44
N THR A 649 -17.48 0.22 10.32
CA THR A 649 -18.75 0.42 9.58
C THR A 649 -19.99 -0.03 10.34
N ARG A 650 -19.86 -1.02 11.23
CA ARG A 650 -20.92 -1.45 12.16
C ARG A 650 -21.08 -0.51 13.35
N ALA A 651 -19.96 -0.15 13.99
CA ALA A 651 -19.97 0.51 15.29
C ALA A 651 -20.03 2.04 15.22
N VAL A 652 -19.60 2.65 14.10
CA VAL A 652 -19.44 4.09 13.95
C VAL A 652 -20.38 4.65 12.87
N THR A 653 -20.23 4.20 11.61
CA THR A 653 -21.01 4.72 10.47
C THR A 653 -21.01 3.75 9.28
N PRO A 654 -22.15 3.44 8.65
CA PRO A 654 -22.16 2.65 7.42
C PRO A 654 -21.56 3.42 6.22
N ASP A 655 -21.43 4.75 6.31
CA ASP A 655 -20.81 5.62 5.30
C ASP A 655 -19.40 6.03 5.75
N LEU A 656 -18.49 5.05 5.88
CA LEU A 656 -17.11 5.32 6.30
C LEU A 656 -16.37 6.21 5.30
N ALA A 657 -16.57 5.98 4.00
CA ALA A 657 -15.95 6.78 2.94
C ALA A 657 -16.38 8.25 2.99
N GLY A 658 -17.69 8.53 3.13
CA GLY A 658 -18.18 9.90 3.28
C GLY A 658 -17.70 10.58 4.56
N TRP A 659 -17.58 9.85 5.67
CA TRP A 659 -17.10 10.42 6.94
C TRP A 659 -15.60 10.72 6.92
N VAL A 660 -14.77 9.85 6.33
CA VAL A 660 -13.32 10.11 6.18
C VAL A 660 -13.07 11.22 5.15
N ARG A 661 -13.85 11.30 4.07
CA ARG A 661 -13.86 12.47 3.16
C ARG A 661 -14.13 13.77 3.94
N ASP A 662 -15.17 13.80 4.76
CA ASP A 662 -15.53 15.01 5.52
C ASP A 662 -14.48 15.36 6.60
N TRP A 663 -13.85 14.35 7.22
CA TRP A 663 -12.71 14.52 8.12
C TRP A 663 -11.48 15.10 7.41
N THR A 664 -11.17 14.70 6.17
CA THR A 664 -10.08 15.34 5.41
C THR A 664 -10.38 16.80 5.09
N ILE A 665 -11.64 17.18 4.89
CA ILE A 665 -12.02 18.61 4.82
C ILE A 665 -11.76 19.30 6.17
N ALA A 666 -12.19 18.70 7.29
CA ALA A 666 -11.97 19.27 8.63
C ALA A 666 -10.47 19.49 8.93
N ASN A 667 -9.61 18.52 8.59
CA ASN A 667 -8.16 18.59 8.77
C ASN A 667 -7.52 19.82 8.11
N TYR A 668 -8.07 20.31 6.99
CA TYR A 668 -7.59 21.53 6.34
C TYR A 668 -8.31 22.79 6.85
N ALA A 669 -9.65 22.73 6.88
CA ALA A 669 -10.50 23.89 6.95
C ALA A 669 -10.69 24.43 8.36
N ASP A 670 -10.65 23.55 9.36
CA ASP A 670 -11.03 23.89 10.73
C ASP A 670 -10.08 24.91 11.37
N ASP A 671 -10.65 25.73 12.25
CA ASP A 671 -10.03 26.92 12.86
C ASP A 671 -9.32 27.87 11.87
N PHE A 672 -9.65 27.81 10.57
CA PHE A 672 -9.01 28.59 9.52
C PHE A 672 -10.00 29.20 8.53
N VAL A 673 -11.00 28.44 8.08
CA VAL A 673 -12.06 28.94 7.19
C VAL A 673 -13.30 29.29 8.01
N PRO A 674 -13.81 30.53 7.97
CA PRO A 674 -15.00 30.92 8.71
C PRO A 674 -16.27 30.33 8.07
N GLY A 675 -17.31 30.12 8.88
CA GLY A 675 -18.64 29.72 8.40
C GLY A 675 -18.79 28.24 8.03
N LEU A 676 -17.87 27.37 8.47
CA LEU A 676 -17.95 25.93 8.25
C LEU A 676 -19.15 25.29 8.99
N PRO A 677 -19.89 24.38 8.34
CA PRO A 677 -20.76 23.43 9.02
C PRO A 677 -19.98 22.52 9.99
N ALA A 678 -20.60 22.12 11.10
CA ALA A 678 -19.99 21.30 12.14
C ALA A 678 -19.45 19.93 11.69
N VAL A 679 -19.84 19.45 10.50
CA VAL A 679 -19.28 18.22 9.89
C VAL A 679 -17.88 18.43 9.31
N TYR A 680 -17.42 19.66 9.13
CA TYR A 680 -16.07 20.01 8.65
C TYR A 680 -15.23 20.68 9.75
N THR A 681 -15.49 20.34 11.02
CA THR A 681 -14.80 20.89 12.21
C THR A 681 -14.52 19.78 13.21
N HIS A 682 -13.42 19.89 13.96
CA HIS A 682 -13.06 19.05 15.11
C HIS A 682 -13.63 19.66 16.38
N LEU A 683 -14.75 19.14 16.88
CA LEU A 683 -15.48 19.79 17.98
C LEU A 683 -14.74 19.74 19.31
N SER A 684 -13.97 18.66 19.58
CA SER A 684 -13.23 18.49 20.83
C SER A 684 -11.97 19.33 20.92
N TRP A 685 -11.24 19.51 19.83
CA TRP A 685 -9.87 20.02 19.84
C TRP A 685 -9.67 21.12 18.81
N ASN A 686 -9.01 22.20 19.24
CA ASN A 686 -8.45 23.18 18.33
C ASN A 686 -7.19 22.59 17.69
N ILE A 687 -7.38 21.74 16.67
CA ILE A 687 -6.30 20.97 16.05
C ILE A 687 -5.15 21.89 15.64
N ARG A 688 -5.46 23.07 15.11
CA ARG A 688 -4.44 24.05 14.68
C ARG A 688 -3.59 24.56 15.85
N SER A 689 -4.21 25.03 16.93
CA SER A 689 -3.52 25.52 18.12
C SER A 689 -2.61 24.46 18.76
N ILE A 690 -3.06 23.20 18.84
CA ILE A 690 -2.25 22.12 19.43
C ILE A 690 -1.13 21.66 18.48
N VAL A 691 -1.44 21.43 17.19
CA VAL A 691 -0.46 20.96 16.20
C VAL A 691 0.64 21.98 15.99
N GLU A 692 0.34 23.27 15.95
CA GLU A 692 1.36 24.32 15.84
C GLU A 692 2.39 24.22 16.98
N VAL A 693 1.96 23.94 18.21
CA VAL A 693 2.85 23.81 19.36
C VAL A 693 3.75 22.56 19.27
N VAL A 694 3.18 21.39 18.97
CA VAL A 694 4.00 20.17 18.81
C VAL A 694 4.84 20.17 17.52
N ASN A 695 4.56 21.06 16.56
CA ASN A 695 5.29 21.25 15.31
C ASN A 695 6.09 22.58 15.28
N GLN A 696 6.64 23.00 16.42
CA GLN A 696 7.63 24.08 16.53
C GLN A 696 7.14 25.48 16.05
N GLY A 697 5.85 25.77 16.21
CA GLY A 697 5.20 27.02 15.83
C GLY A 697 4.71 27.07 14.37
N MET A 698 4.61 25.92 13.69
CA MET A 698 4.15 25.85 12.30
C MET A 698 2.97 24.89 12.13
N TRP A 699 2.02 25.25 11.28
CA TRP A 699 1.00 24.31 10.81
C TRP A 699 1.64 23.20 9.96
N ALA A 700 1.21 21.95 10.14
CA ALA A 700 1.88 20.77 9.57
C ALA A 700 1.45 20.39 8.15
N LEU A 701 0.18 20.63 7.79
CA LEU A 701 -0.39 20.25 6.49
C LEU A 701 -0.03 21.31 5.43
N ASP A 702 0.71 20.87 4.41
CA ASP A 702 1.10 21.69 3.26
C ASP A 702 0.03 21.65 2.14
N THR A 703 0.09 22.62 1.24
CA THR A 703 -0.83 22.75 0.12
C THR A 703 -0.08 23.01 -1.18
N SER A 704 -0.43 22.26 -2.23
CA SER A 704 0.13 22.47 -3.57
C SER A 704 -0.72 23.47 -4.35
N PRO A 705 -0.14 24.41 -5.10
CA PRO A 705 -0.90 25.24 -6.03
C PRO A 705 -1.38 24.39 -7.22
N VAL A 706 -2.60 24.66 -7.71
CA VAL A 706 -3.01 24.27 -9.08
C VAL A 706 -2.78 25.49 -9.97
N ASP A 707 -1.80 25.42 -10.86
CA ASP A 707 -1.50 26.51 -11.79
C ASP A 707 -2.30 26.40 -13.11
N SER A 708 -2.07 27.34 -14.03
CA SER A 708 -2.66 27.37 -15.38
C SER A 708 -1.63 27.33 -16.51
N THR A 709 -0.44 26.81 -16.19
CA THR A 709 0.72 26.72 -17.08
C THR A 709 1.27 25.31 -17.22
N ASN A 710 0.91 24.41 -16.31
CA ASN A 710 1.37 23.02 -16.21
C ASN A 710 0.22 22.08 -15.83
N ILE A 711 0.40 20.79 -16.09
CA ILE A 711 -0.47 19.75 -15.52
C ILE A 711 -0.08 19.47 -14.07
N THR A 712 -1.01 19.70 -13.15
CA THR A 712 -0.83 19.34 -11.74
C THR A 712 -1.04 17.83 -11.58
N SER A 713 0.03 17.07 -11.33
CA SER A 713 -0.02 15.63 -11.06
C SER A 713 -0.02 15.35 -9.56
N VAL A 714 -0.90 14.46 -9.08
CA VAL A 714 -0.97 14.05 -7.67
C VAL A 714 -1.19 12.53 -7.59
N SER A 715 -0.53 11.87 -6.65
CA SER A 715 -0.78 10.46 -6.32
C SER A 715 -1.43 10.40 -4.94
N ILE A 716 -2.51 9.63 -4.80
CA ILE A 716 -3.32 9.55 -3.58
C ILE A 716 -3.61 8.08 -3.27
N GLY A 717 -3.31 7.65 -2.05
CA GLY A 717 -3.60 6.31 -1.54
C GLY A 717 -5.06 6.08 -1.16
N ASP A 718 -5.38 4.85 -0.79
CA ASP A 718 -6.70 4.47 -0.29
C ASP A 718 -6.97 5.03 1.12
N GLY A 719 -8.04 5.82 1.23
CA GLY A 719 -8.41 6.63 2.38
C GLY A 719 -7.61 7.93 2.53
N SER A 720 -6.72 8.22 1.59
CA SER A 720 -5.86 9.41 1.60
C SER A 720 -6.50 10.59 0.88
N ALA A 721 -5.94 11.78 1.10
CA ALA A 721 -6.33 13.00 0.40
C ALA A 721 -5.14 13.93 0.18
N ALA A 722 -5.25 14.79 -0.83
CA ALA A 722 -4.30 15.89 -1.07
C ALA A 722 -5.01 17.24 -1.00
N TYR A 723 -4.24 18.33 -0.84
CA TYR A 723 -4.78 19.66 -0.60
C TYR A 723 -4.28 20.65 -1.65
N LEU A 724 -5.13 20.96 -2.63
CA LEU A 724 -4.75 21.66 -3.86
C LEU A 724 -5.42 23.04 -3.91
N ARG A 725 -4.64 24.12 -3.83
CA ARG A 725 -5.16 25.48 -3.75
C ARG A 725 -5.12 26.22 -5.09
N PHE A 726 -6.21 26.91 -5.39
CA PHE A 726 -6.35 27.68 -6.62
C PHE A 726 -7.25 28.89 -6.41
N GLY A 727 -7.07 29.90 -7.27
CA GLY A 727 -7.88 31.10 -7.32
C GLY A 727 -8.61 31.18 -8.65
N ILE A 728 -9.75 31.88 -8.66
CA ILE A 728 -10.50 32.19 -9.88
C ILE A 728 -10.47 33.70 -10.10
N ARG A 729 -10.20 34.12 -11.35
CA ARG A 729 -10.11 35.54 -11.72
C ARG A 729 -11.45 36.27 -11.52
N PRO A 730 -11.42 37.59 -11.21
CA PRO A 730 -12.62 38.41 -11.01
C PRO A 730 -13.69 38.25 -12.09
N GLY A 731 -14.92 37.93 -11.68
CA GLY A 731 -16.09 37.81 -12.56
C GLY A 731 -16.04 36.66 -13.58
N THR A 732 -15.15 35.68 -13.40
CA THR A 732 -14.98 34.55 -14.32
C THR A 732 -15.42 33.22 -13.72
N VAL A 733 -15.61 32.21 -14.58
CA VAL A 733 -15.73 30.80 -14.20
C VAL A 733 -14.38 30.13 -14.46
N GLY A 734 -13.91 29.31 -13.53
CA GLY A 734 -12.71 28.49 -13.71
C GLY A 734 -12.78 27.22 -12.85
N GLY A 735 -11.65 26.52 -12.75
CA GLY A 735 -11.56 25.18 -12.19
C GLY A 735 -10.65 24.30 -13.05
N GLY A 736 -10.98 23.02 -13.24
CA GLY A 736 -10.13 22.10 -13.98
C GLY A 736 -10.80 20.82 -14.48
N ARG A 737 -10.02 20.04 -15.24
CA ARG A 737 -10.34 18.72 -15.77
C ARG A 737 -9.46 17.69 -15.06
N ILE A 738 -10.05 16.64 -14.49
CA ILE A 738 -9.31 15.58 -13.81
C ILE A 738 -9.38 14.29 -14.62
N ILE A 739 -8.22 13.70 -14.88
CA ILE A 739 -8.12 12.32 -15.38
C ILE A 739 -7.33 11.45 -14.39
N ALA A 740 -7.60 10.14 -14.38
CA ALA A 740 -6.81 9.12 -13.74
C ALA A 740 -6.13 8.24 -14.80
N ARG A 741 -4.79 8.30 -14.89
CA ARG A 741 -3.97 7.47 -15.81
C ARG A 741 -4.45 7.44 -17.29
N GLY A 742 -5.01 8.53 -17.81
CA GLY A 742 -5.53 8.59 -19.18
C GLY A 742 -7.03 8.30 -19.34
N SER A 743 -7.75 8.07 -18.23
CA SER A 743 -9.18 7.74 -18.20
C SER A 743 -9.94 8.63 -17.20
N THR A 744 -11.27 8.49 -17.14
CA THR A 744 -12.07 9.09 -16.07
C THR A 744 -11.68 8.55 -14.69
N VAL A 745 -11.82 9.37 -13.65
CA VAL A 745 -11.61 8.96 -12.26
C VAL A 745 -12.63 7.87 -11.82
N PRO A 746 -12.20 6.92 -10.97
CA PRO A 746 -13.03 5.76 -10.57
C PRO A 746 -14.18 6.14 -9.61
N PRO A 747 -15.21 5.29 -9.43
CA PRO A 747 -16.34 5.58 -8.54
C PRO A 747 -15.97 5.88 -7.08
N GLY A 748 -14.89 5.29 -6.56
CA GLY A 748 -14.37 5.53 -5.21
C GLY A 748 -13.63 6.86 -5.02
N PHE A 749 -13.48 7.65 -6.09
CA PHE A 749 -12.90 9.00 -6.01
C PHE A 749 -14.00 10.03 -5.70
N THR A 750 -13.68 11.04 -4.90
CA THR A 750 -14.51 12.26 -4.77
C THR A 750 -13.61 13.48 -4.71
N LEU A 751 -13.91 14.48 -5.52
CA LEU A 751 -13.33 15.82 -5.38
C LEU A 751 -14.24 16.67 -4.51
N SER A 752 -13.72 17.18 -3.40
CA SER A 752 -14.38 18.19 -2.59
C SER A 752 -13.80 19.56 -2.92
N VAL A 753 -14.61 20.54 -3.31
CA VAL A 753 -14.13 21.91 -3.59
C VAL A 753 -14.72 22.86 -2.55
N LEU A 754 -13.87 23.32 -1.64
CA LEU A 754 -14.16 24.27 -0.57
C LEU A 754 -13.81 25.69 -1.01
N ARG A 755 -14.70 26.67 -0.84
CA ARG A 755 -14.32 28.08 -0.95
C ARG A 755 -13.69 28.59 0.35
N THR A 756 -12.48 29.13 0.23
CA THR A 756 -11.69 29.64 1.37
C THR A 756 -11.65 31.16 1.46
N LYS A 757 -11.80 31.88 0.34
CA LYS A 757 -11.97 33.36 0.31
C LYS A 757 -12.93 33.80 -0.79
#